data_AF-A0A8H8R3E0-F1
#
_entry.id   AF-A0A8H8R3E0-F1
#
_cell.length_a   1.000
_cell.length_b   1.000
_cell.length_c   1.000
_cell.angle_alpha   90.00
_cell.angle_beta   90.00
_cell.angle_gamma   90.00
#
_symmetry.space_group_name_H-M   'P 1'
#
loop_
_entity.id
_entity.type
_entity.pdbx_description
1 polymer ?
#
loop_
_entity_poly.entity_id
_entity_poly.type
_entity_poly.pdbx_seq_one_letter_code
_entity_poly.pdbx_strand_id
1 'polypeptide(L)'
;MKFGRNLPRNQIPEWSASYINYKGLKKLIKAASETAKTGKDVDLAEFFFSLDRNLDTVDGFYNKKFADASRRLKLLQERYAFPEQGLETLDRNEVDELMGALLELRGQLRNLQSFGELNRRGFVKITKKLDKKVPSVCTQQRYLSSKVDPKPFATNAALLKALKTANEWMETVGETKVRDENLSVRSAHTLKRVSSRSIVNLPNGLLDKVDGAIRSDDVPTLKETLAQANLDSDDAGMQKVLVNLLQSAIACKSKKCIRFFLKDIKSLEEADDINRRNCLHRLVVSIGRAKSGPKENFSIIPEPDHMKFLTPAVTPPLGPAMSKLKESSLLSINDDSVMLLAYVLDSLQPHQRASLVSKDTYGRFPLHYAAQFGFVVICELVMKYMQDWGQFNVEHGIDAPEWQDNEGLAPLHLSVIGGHPLTTKALLKAENWQGSNVRKAAMRRDISKSSAVLALATKSNLTQIVKLLVDAGVDINWQDELGETALHIAARFGHEECARILLEGGDQKINIELAEKTFSWTPLHVACVDGHLSIVELLIIAGADLRKLDASGWTAQEHAALRGHMDIADILNEATDVSSSDSEDSSSTTASSPPKPTSLEALRSAQSSQSNIIRTTEPVKTFGHRYLTNESIVLVSLGSMDMRKDTPAVKLDQIPIAEAHSTQLDTALSVVVTASGAQGEPTTIDLPVQDNISTEPIVFSTLDASKVKLYFDIIPTYTGSEDNKVGRGVAILSSVKQAIGLKRMNLQGDVSVPIMGTNLEVIGCVNFNFLVITPFSHPNMGITAKHTYWKELSSTMVIGHRGLGKNVSTNRSLQLGENTLQSFIAAANLGANYVEFDVQLTKDHVPVIYHDFLVSETGIDAPVHTMTLEQFLHVNDPTPRASRPPSPLKESPNFRVVRGMDRSRSLSLGHEVPDFEMADRMKHTRDFKKKGYKANSRGNFIQAPFTTLEEMFVKLDQNVGFNIELKYPMLHESEEQEMDAYAVELNSFVDTILAKVYDFSKKRKIIFSSFNPDICLLLSFKQPSIPILFLTDAGISKVGDIRASSLQEAIRFASRWNLLGIVSAAEPLCNSPRLVRVVKENGLVCVSYGALNNDAEKVNQQVKEGIDAVIVDSVLKIRQGLTKNTKSNQTTELPVQPKVVLMSGVNGIGGS
;
A
#
# COMPACT_ATOMS: atom_id res chain seq x y z
N MET A 1 21.70 -5.60 -6.26
CA MET A 1 21.09 -6.94 -6.19
C MET A 1 19.91 -6.89 -5.24
N LYS A 2 18.69 -7.07 -5.77
CA LYS A 2 17.41 -6.96 -5.04
C LYS A 2 17.26 -8.03 -3.93
N PHE A 3 17.90 -9.19 -4.09
CA PHE A 3 17.78 -10.35 -3.17
C PHE A 3 18.05 -10.05 -1.68
N GLY A 4 19.13 -9.34 -1.34
CA GLY A 4 19.46 -9.06 0.07
C GLY A 4 18.50 -8.09 0.77
N ARG A 5 17.67 -7.34 0.02
CA ARG A 5 16.61 -6.46 0.56
C ARG A 5 15.31 -7.24 0.76
N ASN A 6 15.04 -8.22 -0.11
CA ASN A 6 13.83 -9.04 -0.07
C ASN A 6 13.97 -10.27 0.84
N LEU A 7 15.20 -10.65 1.23
CA LEU A 7 15.43 -11.83 2.07
C LEU A 7 14.67 -11.76 3.41
N PRO A 8 14.73 -10.69 4.22
CA PRO A 8 13.98 -10.63 5.48
C PRO A 8 12.46 -10.67 5.29
N ARG A 9 11.96 -10.14 4.16
CA ARG A 9 10.53 -10.15 3.83
C ARG A 9 10.01 -11.54 3.45
N ASN A 10 10.88 -12.36 2.86
CA ASN A 10 10.53 -13.69 2.36
C ASN A 10 10.95 -14.81 3.35
N GLN A 11 11.49 -14.45 4.51
CA GLN A 11 11.78 -15.39 5.59
C GLN A 11 10.50 -15.71 6.35
N ILE A 12 10.39 -16.97 6.77
CA ILE A 12 9.41 -17.35 7.79
C ILE A 12 9.91 -16.76 9.12
N PRO A 13 9.18 -15.86 9.79
CA PRO A 13 9.67 -15.13 10.97
C PRO A 13 10.20 -16.05 12.07
N GLU A 14 9.48 -17.15 12.32
CA GLU A 14 9.85 -18.18 13.30
C GLU A 14 11.19 -18.86 13.01
N TRP A 15 11.62 -18.90 11.75
CA TRP A 15 12.81 -19.63 11.29
C TRP A 15 13.95 -18.70 10.87
N SER A 16 13.77 -17.38 11.04
CA SER A 16 14.70 -16.32 10.61
C SER A 16 16.15 -16.59 11.02
N ALA A 17 16.37 -17.10 12.24
CA ALA A 17 17.69 -17.44 12.78
C ALA A 17 18.41 -18.59 12.03
N SER A 18 17.66 -19.48 11.37
CA SER A 18 18.19 -20.65 10.67
C SER A 18 18.47 -20.40 9.19
N TYR A 19 18.13 -19.21 8.66
CA TYR A 19 18.44 -18.82 7.29
C TYR A 19 19.90 -18.39 7.13
N ILE A 20 20.39 -18.45 5.90
CA ILE A 20 21.72 -17.94 5.53
C ILE A 20 21.90 -16.47 5.97
N ASN A 21 22.98 -16.20 6.72
CA ASN A 21 23.38 -14.86 7.14
C ASN A 21 24.00 -14.08 5.97
N TYR A 22 23.14 -13.71 5.02
CA TYR A 22 23.53 -13.03 3.78
C TYR A 22 24.19 -11.67 4.04
N LYS A 23 23.78 -10.97 5.12
CA LYS A 23 24.35 -9.67 5.52
C LYS A 23 25.79 -9.82 6.03
N GLY A 24 26.05 -10.82 6.88
CA GLY A 24 27.38 -11.16 7.37
C GLY A 24 28.33 -11.55 6.24
N LEU A 25 27.91 -12.49 5.38
CA LEU A 25 28.71 -12.92 4.23
C LEU A 25 28.99 -11.78 3.24
N LYS A 26 28.03 -10.87 3.04
CA LYS A 26 28.23 -9.67 2.22
C LYS A 26 29.28 -8.71 2.80
N LYS A 27 29.38 -8.59 4.13
CA LYS A 27 30.43 -7.78 4.78
C LYS A 27 31.81 -8.38 4.52
N LEU A 28 31.95 -9.70 4.66
CA LEU A 28 33.20 -10.42 4.37
C LEU A 28 33.62 -10.26 2.90
N ILE A 29 32.69 -10.36 1.94
CA ILE A 29 32.99 -10.09 0.51
C ILE A 29 33.43 -8.64 0.29
N LYS A 30 32.88 -7.68 1.03
CA LYS A 30 33.28 -6.27 0.91
C LYS A 30 34.71 -6.07 1.41
N ALA A 31 35.06 -6.65 2.56
CA ALA A 31 36.41 -6.63 3.09
C ALA A 31 37.42 -7.28 2.12
N ALA A 32 37.08 -8.47 1.59
CA ALA A 32 37.88 -9.17 0.58
C ALA A 32 38.05 -8.37 -0.74
N SER A 33 37.02 -7.61 -1.14
CA SER A 33 37.09 -6.75 -2.32
C SER A 33 37.95 -5.50 -2.08
N GLU A 34 38.00 -4.98 -0.86
CA GLU A 34 38.85 -3.85 -0.49
C GLU A 34 40.32 -4.28 -0.44
N THR A 35 40.64 -5.45 0.12
CA THR A 35 42.00 -6.00 0.11
C THR A 35 42.49 -6.33 -1.30
N ALA A 36 41.63 -6.89 -2.16
CA ALA A 36 41.93 -7.12 -3.58
C ALA A 36 42.31 -5.83 -4.33
N LYS A 37 41.61 -4.71 -4.03
CA LYS A 37 41.91 -3.40 -4.63
C LYS A 37 43.25 -2.82 -4.16
N THR A 38 43.74 -3.21 -2.98
CA THR A 38 45.03 -2.78 -2.43
C THR A 38 46.23 -3.61 -2.91
N GLY A 39 46.01 -4.60 -3.79
CA GLY A 39 47.08 -5.42 -4.38
C GLY A 39 47.68 -6.47 -3.43
N LYS A 40 47.04 -6.77 -2.30
CA LYS A 40 47.42 -7.86 -1.39
C LYS A 40 46.67 -9.14 -1.72
N ASP A 41 47.27 -10.30 -1.45
CA ASP A 41 46.59 -11.60 -1.56
C ASP A 41 45.34 -11.63 -0.67
N VAL A 42 44.23 -12.06 -1.25
CA VAL A 42 42.92 -12.07 -0.59
C VAL A 42 42.77 -13.39 0.16
N ASP A 43 42.84 -13.34 1.50
CA ASP A 43 42.48 -14.49 2.32
C ASP A 43 40.95 -14.68 2.34
N LEU A 44 40.48 -15.80 1.79
CA LEU A 44 39.07 -16.18 1.73
C LEU A 44 38.71 -17.26 2.76
N ALA A 45 39.65 -17.67 3.62
CA ALA A 45 39.44 -18.72 4.61
C ALA A 45 38.27 -18.39 5.55
N GLU A 46 38.21 -17.15 6.06
CA GLU A 46 37.13 -16.70 6.93
C GLU A 46 35.76 -16.69 6.22
N PHE A 47 35.75 -16.32 4.92
CA PHE A 47 34.53 -16.34 4.11
C PHE A 47 34.01 -17.76 3.91
N PHE A 48 34.86 -18.70 3.48
CA PHE A 48 34.46 -20.08 3.25
C PHE A 48 34.12 -20.81 4.56
N PHE A 49 34.84 -20.53 5.65
CA PHE A 49 34.48 -21.04 6.98
C PHE A 49 33.10 -20.56 7.43
N SER A 50 32.82 -19.27 7.28
CA SER A 50 31.49 -18.74 7.58
C SER A 50 30.42 -19.32 6.64
N LEU A 51 30.73 -19.52 5.35
CA LEU A 51 29.80 -20.07 4.36
C LEU A 51 29.43 -21.51 4.68
N ASP A 52 30.41 -22.35 5.02
CA ASP A 52 30.22 -23.75 5.41
C ASP A 52 29.46 -23.87 6.72
N ARG A 53 29.75 -23.03 7.72
CA ARG A 53 28.96 -23.00 8.97
C ARG A 53 27.48 -22.68 8.69
N ASN A 54 27.21 -21.73 7.79
CA ASN A 54 25.84 -21.41 7.38
C ASN A 54 25.18 -22.58 6.63
N LEU A 55 25.92 -23.29 5.79
CA LEU A 55 25.46 -24.49 5.10
C LEU A 55 25.04 -25.58 6.09
N ASP A 56 25.86 -25.87 7.09
CA ASP A 56 25.58 -26.88 8.10
C ASP A 56 24.39 -26.50 8.99
N THR A 57 24.24 -25.20 9.29
CA THR A 57 23.10 -24.69 10.07
C THR A 57 21.79 -24.86 9.31
N VAL A 58 21.78 -24.49 8.03
CA VAL A 58 20.62 -24.62 7.14
C VAL A 58 20.26 -26.10 6.94
N ASP A 59 21.25 -26.94 6.64
CA ASP A 59 21.04 -28.37 6.39
C ASP A 59 20.57 -29.10 7.67
N GLY A 60 21.19 -28.83 8.82
CA GLY A 60 20.79 -29.40 10.10
C GLY A 60 19.35 -29.03 10.49
N PHE A 61 18.97 -27.76 10.31
CA PHE A 61 17.60 -27.31 10.57
C PHE A 61 16.60 -27.95 9.61
N TYR A 62 16.91 -27.99 8.30
CA TYR A 62 16.04 -28.60 7.29
C TYR A 62 15.79 -30.08 7.60
N ASN A 63 16.86 -30.85 7.86
CA ASN A 63 16.75 -32.28 8.13
C ASN A 63 15.97 -32.58 9.42
N LYS A 64 16.17 -31.76 10.47
CA LYS A 64 15.40 -31.89 11.72
C LYS A 64 13.89 -31.70 11.46
N LYS A 65 13.51 -30.62 10.79
CA LYS A 65 12.11 -30.33 10.47
C LYS A 65 11.51 -31.34 9.50
N PHE A 66 12.28 -31.79 8.50
CA PHE A 66 11.84 -32.84 7.59
C PHE A 66 11.60 -34.16 8.31
N ALA A 67 12.47 -34.54 9.25
CA ALA A 67 12.33 -35.76 10.04
C ALA A 67 11.07 -35.72 10.93
N ASP A 68 10.78 -34.57 11.54
CA ASP A 68 9.56 -34.38 12.33
C ASP A 68 8.29 -34.48 11.46
N ALA A 69 8.27 -33.82 10.30
CA ALA A 69 7.17 -33.91 9.34
C ALA A 69 6.99 -35.33 8.79
N SER A 70 8.09 -36.02 8.48
CA SER A 70 8.08 -37.41 7.99
C SER A 70 7.59 -38.39 9.07
N ARG A 71 7.99 -38.19 10.33
CA ARG A 71 7.48 -38.97 11.46
C ARG A 71 5.97 -38.78 11.60
N ARG A 72 5.49 -37.53 11.51
CA ARG A 72 4.05 -37.22 11.57
C ARG A 72 3.28 -37.86 10.41
N LEU A 73 3.79 -37.78 9.19
CA LEU A 73 3.20 -38.45 8.02
C LEU A 73 3.12 -39.97 8.23
N LYS A 74 4.21 -40.58 8.72
CA LYS A 74 4.26 -42.02 8.99
C LYS A 74 3.28 -42.44 10.08
N LEU A 75 3.14 -41.65 11.15
CA LEU A 75 2.14 -41.90 12.20
C LEU A 75 0.71 -41.84 11.68
N LEU A 76 0.41 -40.90 10.78
CA LEU A 76 -0.89 -40.83 10.10
C LEU A 76 -1.11 -42.06 9.21
N GLN A 77 -0.08 -42.48 8.46
CA GLN A 77 -0.14 -43.68 7.63
C GLN A 77 -0.32 -44.97 8.44
N GLU A 78 0.39 -45.11 9.55
CA GLU A 78 0.32 -46.28 10.44
C GLU A 78 -1.04 -46.39 11.15
N ARG A 79 -1.68 -45.24 11.44
CA ARG A 79 -2.99 -45.20 12.13
C ARG A 79 -4.18 -45.45 11.22
N TYR A 80 -4.18 -44.93 9.99
CA TYR A 80 -5.37 -44.94 9.12
C TYR A 80 -5.32 -45.96 7.96
N ALA A 81 -4.16 -46.62 7.74
CA ALA A 81 -3.88 -47.54 6.64
C ALA A 81 -4.13 -46.94 5.22
N PHE A 82 -3.59 -47.58 4.17
CA PHE A 82 -3.66 -47.05 2.80
C PHE A 82 -5.12 -46.87 2.29
N PRO A 83 -5.38 -45.93 1.35
CA PRO A 83 -6.68 -45.29 1.16
C PRO A 83 -7.82 -46.19 0.61
N GLU A 84 -7.53 -47.41 0.16
CA GLU A 84 -8.51 -48.19 -0.61
C GLU A 84 -9.50 -49.00 0.24
N GLN A 85 -9.25 -49.18 1.55
CA GLN A 85 -10.12 -50.02 2.41
C GLN A 85 -10.48 -49.38 3.77
N GLY A 86 -9.83 -48.27 4.16
CA GLY A 86 -9.99 -47.68 5.51
C GLY A 86 -10.97 -46.52 5.63
N LEU A 87 -11.20 -45.75 4.54
CA LEU A 87 -11.91 -44.46 4.62
C LEU A 87 -13.44 -44.57 4.73
N GLU A 88 -14.06 -45.66 4.26
CA GLU A 88 -15.53 -45.86 4.36
C GLU A 88 -16.02 -46.05 5.81
N THR A 89 -15.10 -46.17 6.77
CA THR A 89 -15.43 -46.43 8.18
C THR A 89 -15.14 -45.24 9.12
N LEU A 90 -14.65 -44.11 8.58
CA LEU A 90 -14.30 -42.92 9.36
C LEU A 90 -15.54 -42.10 9.68
N ASP A 91 -15.67 -41.64 10.94
CA ASP A 91 -16.73 -40.70 11.27
C ASP A 91 -16.41 -39.29 10.71
N ARG A 92 -17.44 -38.45 10.57
CA ARG A 92 -17.28 -37.09 10.03
C ARG A 92 -16.25 -36.25 10.80
N ASN A 93 -16.11 -36.47 12.11
CA ASN A 93 -15.18 -35.73 12.96
C ASN A 93 -13.73 -36.20 12.74
N GLU A 94 -13.51 -37.49 12.57
CA GLU A 94 -12.21 -38.09 12.28
C GLU A 94 -11.73 -37.72 10.87
N VAL A 95 -12.65 -37.63 9.91
CA VAL A 95 -12.38 -37.09 8.57
C VAL A 95 -11.95 -35.62 8.66
N ASP A 96 -12.63 -34.81 9.47
CA ASP A 96 -12.27 -33.40 9.70
C ASP A 96 -10.92 -33.26 10.44
N GLU A 97 -10.64 -34.12 11.41
CA GLU A 97 -9.35 -34.14 12.13
C GLU A 97 -8.19 -34.61 11.25
N LEU A 98 -8.41 -35.66 10.44
CA LEU A 98 -7.44 -36.15 9.49
C LEU A 98 -7.17 -35.09 8.41
N MET A 99 -8.22 -34.47 7.86
CA MET A 99 -8.09 -33.36 6.92
C MET A 99 -7.34 -32.18 7.54
N GLY A 100 -7.68 -31.79 8.78
CA GLY A 100 -6.96 -30.73 9.49
C GLY A 100 -5.48 -31.04 9.72
N ALA A 101 -5.17 -32.27 10.14
CA ALA A 101 -3.79 -32.72 10.34
C ALA A 101 -3.00 -32.81 9.02
N LEU A 102 -3.63 -33.23 7.92
CA LEU A 102 -3.03 -33.27 6.59
C LEU A 102 -2.79 -31.86 6.02
N LEU A 103 -3.73 -30.94 6.23
CA LEU A 103 -3.58 -29.53 5.85
C LEU A 103 -2.43 -28.86 6.61
N GLU A 104 -2.34 -29.10 7.92
CA GLU A 104 -1.25 -28.59 8.75
C GLU A 104 0.11 -29.18 8.32
N LEU A 105 0.16 -30.49 8.10
CA LEU A 105 1.36 -31.18 7.61
C LEU A 105 1.79 -30.66 6.23
N ARG A 106 0.84 -30.40 5.32
CA ARG A 106 1.12 -29.78 4.02
C ARG A 106 1.71 -28.38 4.20
N GLY A 107 1.15 -27.57 5.11
CA GLY A 107 1.70 -26.26 5.46
C GLY A 107 3.15 -26.34 5.95
N GLN A 108 3.44 -27.27 6.86
CA GLN A 108 4.79 -27.52 7.38
C GLN A 108 5.77 -27.95 6.26
N LEU A 109 5.36 -28.86 5.38
CA LEU A 109 6.16 -29.32 4.25
C LEU A 109 6.43 -28.19 3.24
N ARG A 110 5.46 -27.32 2.98
CA ARG A 110 5.63 -26.15 2.08
C ARG A 110 6.51 -25.06 2.65
N ASN A 111 6.38 -24.78 3.94
CA ASN A 111 7.26 -23.85 4.63
C ASN A 111 8.71 -24.36 4.51
N LEU A 112 8.90 -25.67 4.69
CA LEU A 112 10.20 -26.33 4.56
C LEU A 112 10.74 -26.32 3.12
N GLN A 113 9.87 -26.50 2.12
CA GLN A 113 10.23 -26.32 0.70
C GLN A 113 10.73 -24.89 0.44
N SER A 114 9.97 -23.89 0.89
CA SER A 114 10.31 -22.47 0.76
C SER A 114 11.63 -22.14 1.44
N PHE A 115 11.88 -22.71 2.62
CA PHE A 115 13.14 -22.59 3.34
C PHE A 115 14.32 -23.15 2.52
N GLY A 116 14.19 -24.35 1.95
CA GLY A 116 15.22 -24.97 1.12
C GLY A 116 15.55 -24.14 -0.12
N GLU A 117 14.53 -23.73 -0.86
CA GLU A 117 14.68 -22.96 -2.11
C GLU A 117 15.26 -21.56 -1.88
N LEU A 118 14.82 -20.85 -0.85
CA LEU A 118 15.33 -19.51 -0.53
C LEU A 118 16.80 -19.55 -0.09
N ASN A 119 17.18 -20.55 0.72
CA ASN A 119 18.57 -20.73 1.13
C ASN A 119 19.46 -21.15 -0.05
N ARG A 120 19.02 -22.08 -0.90
CA ARG A 120 19.74 -22.44 -2.14
C ARG A 120 19.98 -21.21 -3.02
N ARG A 121 18.94 -20.39 -3.23
CA ARG A 121 19.04 -19.12 -3.97
C ARG A 121 20.01 -18.15 -3.29
N GLY A 122 20.02 -18.11 -1.96
CA GLY A 122 21.00 -17.36 -1.15
C GLY A 122 22.44 -17.77 -1.42
N PHE A 123 22.75 -19.08 -1.40
CA PHE A 123 24.07 -19.63 -1.72
C PHE A 123 24.48 -19.31 -3.17
N VAL A 124 23.56 -19.44 -4.14
CA VAL A 124 23.83 -19.08 -5.54
C VAL A 124 24.14 -17.58 -5.69
N LYS A 125 23.36 -16.71 -5.04
CA LYS A 125 23.54 -15.25 -5.17
C LYS A 125 24.78 -14.75 -4.43
N ILE A 126 25.18 -15.36 -3.32
CA ILE A 126 26.35 -14.93 -2.55
C ILE A 126 27.65 -15.36 -3.24
N THR A 127 27.71 -16.58 -3.77
CA THR A 127 28.86 -17.08 -4.56
C THR A 127 29.01 -16.32 -5.88
N LYS A 128 27.91 -16.05 -6.62
CA LYS A 128 27.93 -15.17 -7.80
C LYS A 128 28.45 -13.76 -7.48
N LYS A 129 28.19 -13.28 -6.27
CA LYS A 129 28.64 -11.97 -5.83
C LYS A 129 30.14 -11.95 -5.55
N LEU A 130 30.66 -13.02 -4.96
CA LEU A 130 32.09 -13.19 -4.74
C LEU A 130 32.82 -13.18 -6.09
N ASP A 131 32.39 -13.99 -7.04
CA ASP A 131 33.00 -14.06 -8.38
C ASP A 131 32.93 -12.72 -9.13
N LYS A 132 31.84 -11.96 -8.99
CA LYS A 132 31.73 -10.61 -9.58
C LYS A 132 32.66 -9.58 -8.92
N LYS A 133 33.02 -9.77 -7.65
CA LYS A 133 33.83 -8.80 -6.87
C LYS A 133 35.30 -9.18 -6.81
N VAL A 134 35.62 -10.45 -6.97
CA VAL A 134 36.97 -11.00 -7.00
C VAL A 134 37.05 -11.94 -8.23
N PRO A 135 37.33 -11.40 -9.43
CA PRO A 135 37.27 -12.17 -10.69
C PRO A 135 38.28 -13.32 -10.78
N SER A 136 39.33 -13.34 -9.94
CA SER A 136 40.37 -14.37 -9.92
C SER A 136 39.92 -15.71 -9.35
N VAL A 137 38.76 -15.76 -8.68
CA VAL A 137 38.35 -16.90 -7.85
C VAL A 137 37.45 -17.88 -8.61
N CYS A 138 36.47 -17.40 -9.39
CA CYS A 138 35.56 -18.22 -10.21
C CYS A 138 35.09 -19.53 -9.54
N THR A 139 34.68 -19.46 -8.26
CA THR A 139 34.41 -20.65 -7.43
C THR A 139 32.94 -21.06 -7.41
N GLN A 140 32.03 -20.26 -7.98
CA GLN A 140 30.60 -20.49 -7.85
C GLN A 140 30.19 -21.91 -8.28
N GLN A 141 30.54 -22.34 -9.50
CA GLN A 141 30.11 -23.64 -10.00
C GLN A 141 30.71 -24.80 -9.19
N ARG A 142 31.98 -24.68 -8.79
CA ARG A 142 32.70 -25.71 -8.03
C ARG A 142 32.15 -25.87 -6.61
N TYR A 143 31.82 -24.78 -5.93
CA TYR A 143 31.26 -24.82 -4.58
C TYR A 143 29.82 -25.36 -4.58
N LEU A 144 28.99 -24.91 -5.54
CA LEU A 144 27.60 -25.37 -5.64
C LEU A 144 27.53 -26.88 -5.90
N SER A 145 28.28 -27.40 -6.88
CA SER A 145 28.23 -28.82 -7.23
C SER A 145 28.82 -29.75 -6.17
N SER A 146 29.84 -29.29 -5.43
CA SER A 146 30.51 -30.13 -4.43
C SER A 146 29.88 -30.10 -3.03
N LYS A 147 29.27 -28.98 -2.63
CA LYS A 147 28.82 -28.76 -1.24
C LYS A 147 27.33 -28.48 -1.12
N VAL A 148 26.71 -27.76 -2.05
CA VAL A 148 25.32 -27.28 -1.91
C VAL A 148 24.32 -28.23 -2.59
N ASP A 149 24.52 -28.56 -3.87
CA ASP A 149 23.59 -29.41 -4.64
C ASP A 149 23.47 -30.85 -4.10
N PRO A 150 24.50 -31.48 -3.49
CA PRO A 150 24.35 -32.79 -2.85
C PRO A 150 23.46 -32.81 -1.60
N LYS A 151 23.11 -31.64 -1.03
CA LYS A 151 22.35 -31.56 0.22
C LYS A 151 20.84 -31.74 -0.01
N PRO A 152 20.11 -32.39 0.92
CA PRO A 152 18.67 -32.64 0.78
C PRO A 152 17.82 -31.39 0.55
N PHE A 153 18.15 -30.28 1.20
CA PHE A 153 17.42 -29.01 1.07
C PHE A 153 17.52 -28.38 -0.33
N ALA A 154 18.53 -28.75 -1.12
CA ALA A 154 18.76 -28.20 -2.45
C ALA A 154 18.00 -28.96 -3.55
N THR A 155 17.81 -30.28 -3.37
CA THR A 155 17.12 -31.15 -4.32
C THR A 155 15.63 -31.31 -4.02
N ASN A 156 15.19 -31.20 -2.76
CA ASN A 156 13.79 -31.32 -2.32
C ASN A 156 13.06 -32.62 -2.77
N ALA A 157 13.73 -33.62 -3.33
CA ALA A 157 13.09 -34.79 -3.93
C ALA A 157 12.27 -35.62 -2.92
N ALA A 158 12.82 -35.86 -1.73
CA ALA A 158 12.12 -36.58 -0.66
C ALA A 158 10.92 -35.77 -0.12
N LEU A 159 11.06 -34.45 -0.05
CA LEU A 159 10.00 -33.54 0.38
C LEU A 159 8.85 -33.52 -0.62
N LEU A 160 9.15 -33.42 -1.91
CA LEU A 160 8.13 -33.47 -2.97
C LEU A 160 7.37 -34.79 -2.98
N LYS A 161 8.06 -35.91 -2.71
CA LYS A 161 7.39 -37.22 -2.55
C LYS A 161 6.45 -37.22 -1.34
N ALA A 162 6.88 -36.72 -0.19
CA ALA A 162 6.04 -36.64 1.01
C ALA A 162 4.83 -35.71 0.81
N LEU A 163 5.03 -34.57 0.13
CA LEU A 163 3.99 -33.62 -0.22
C LEU A 163 2.99 -34.23 -1.20
N LYS A 164 3.46 -34.98 -2.21
CA LYS A 164 2.60 -35.73 -3.13
C LYS A 164 1.73 -36.73 -2.39
N THR A 165 2.31 -37.52 -1.48
CA THR A 165 1.57 -38.50 -0.69
C THR A 165 0.54 -37.83 0.24
N ALA A 166 0.87 -36.70 0.85
CA ALA A 166 -0.09 -35.93 1.64
C ALA A 166 -1.26 -35.42 0.79
N ASN A 167 -0.97 -34.93 -0.43
CA ASN A 167 -1.98 -34.46 -1.38
C ASN A 167 -2.90 -35.59 -1.87
N GLU A 168 -2.35 -36.74 -2.24
CA GLU A 168 -3.13 -37.94 -2.63
C GLU A 168 -4.08 -38.35 -1.49
N TRP A 169 -3.63 -38.25 -0.23
CA TRP A 169 -4.50 -38.50 0.93
C TRP A 169 -5.59 -37.44 1.08
N MET A 170 -5.29 -36.15 0.88
CA MET A 170 -6.33 -35.11 0.94
C MET A 170 -7.38 -35.25 -0.18
N GLU A 171 -6.99 -35.70 -1.37
CA GLU A 171 -7.91 -35.97 -2.49
C GLU A 171 -8.91 -37.08 -2.12
N THR A 172 -8.41 -38.22 -1.66
CA THR A 172 -9.26 -39.35 -1.24
C THR A 172 -10.20 -39.01 -0.06
N VAL A 173 -9.73 -38.22 0.91
CA VAL A 173 -10.54 -37.73 2.03
C VAL A 173 -11.55 -36.65 1.59
N GLY A 174 -11.22 -35.88 0.54
CA GLY A 174 -12.08 -34.85 -0.04
C GLY A 174 -13.25 -35.44 -0.85
N GLU A 175 -12.99 -36.47 -1.66
CA GLU A 175 -14.01 -37.14 -2.48
C GLU A 175 -15.05 -37.90 -1.64
N THR A 176 -14.64 -38.48 -0.51
CA THR A 176 -15.53 -39.18 0.42
C THR A 176 -16.51 -38.24 1.12
N LYS A 177 -16.12 -36.98 1.39
CA LYS A 177 -17.03 -35.94 1.91
C LYS A 177 -18.18 -35.59 0.96
N VAL A 178 -17.97 -35.70 -0.35
CA VAL A 178 -18.99 -35.36 -1.36
C VAL A 178 -20.03 -36.46 -1.53
N ARG A 179 -19.70 -37.71 -1.19
CA ARG A 179 -20.61 -38.87 -1.35
C ARG A 179 -21.66 -39.01 -0.25
N ASP A 180 -21.49 -38.37 0.91
CA ASP A 180 -22.16 -38.77 2.15
C ASP A 180 -23.10 -37.71 2.78
N GLU A 181 -23.75 -36.87 1.98
CA GLU A 181 -24.80 -35.98 2.49
C GLU A 181 -26.11 -36.70 2.86
N ASN A 182 -26.28 -37.99 2.50
CA ASN A 182 -27.53 -38.73 2.70
C ASN A 182 -27.50 -39.87 3.75
N LEU A 183 -26.41 -40.07 4.51
CA LEU A 183 -26.29 -41.21 5.45
C LEU A 183 -25.87 -40.80 6.88
N SER A 184 -26.40 -39.70 7.40
CA SER A 184 -26.15 -39.27 8.78
C SER A 184 -27.04 -39.97 9.82
N VAL A 185 -26.92 -41.29 10.04
CA VAL A 185 -27.56 -41.97 11.20
C VAL A 185 -26.74 -43.11 11.84
N ARG A 186 -25.46 -43.36 11.47
CA ARG A 186 -24.72 -44.51 12.06
C ARG A 186 -23.34 -44.17 12.63
N SER A 187 -23.33 -43.43 13.74
CA SER A 187 -22.16 -43.34 14.63
C SER A 187 -22.10 -44.59 15.54
N ALA A 188 -21.49 -45.69 15.07
CA ALA A 188 -21.51 -46.97 15.80
C ALA A 188 -20.24 -47.85 15.69
N HIS A 189 -19.03 -47.32 15.40
CA HIS A 189 -17.85 -48.19 15.22
C HIS A 189 -16.52 -47.69 15.85
N THR A 190 -16.56 -46.99 16.99
CA THR A 190 -15.33 -46.54 17.69
C THR A 190 -14.55 -47.67 18.38
N LEU A 191 -15.20 -48.80 18.72
CA LEU A 191 -14.55 -49.93 19.41
C LEU A 191 -13.87 -50.94 18.49
N LYS A 192 -14.17 -50.96 17.18
CA LYS A 192 -13.59 -51.94 16.25
C LYS A 192 -12.13 -51.67 15.84
N ARG A 193 -11.60 -50.47 16.12
CA ARG A 193 -10.25 -50.09 15.65
C ARG A 193 -9.10 -50.36 16.63
N VAL A 194 -9.38 -50.52 17.92
CA VAL A 194 -8.32 -50.79 18.93
C VAL A 194 -7.81 -52.25 18.84
N SER A 195 -8.52 -53.11 18.11
CA SER A 195 -8.16 -54.53 17.94
C SER A 195 -6.86 -54.76 17.14
N SER A 196 -6.33 -53.78 16.40
CA SER A 196 -5.29 -54.15 15.44
C SER A 196 -3.90 -54.37 16.06
N ARG A 197 -3.43 -53.71 17.14
CA ARG A 197 -2.03 -53.95 17.61
C ARG A 197 -1.62 -53.86 19.09
N SER A 198 -2.45 -53.60 20.10
CA SER A 198 -1.95 -53.72 21.49
C SER A 198 -2.98 -54.08 22.57
N ILE A 199 -2.85 -55.33 23.04
CA ILE A 199 -3.04 -55.81 24.42
C ILE A 199 -4.48 -55.71 24.94
N VAL A 200 -5.41 -56.48 24.35
CA VAL A 200 -6.16 -57.59 24.98
C VAL A 200 -7.07 -58.17 23.87
N ASN A 201 -6.95 -59.47 23.56
CA ASN A 201 -7.87 -60.17 22.66
C ASN A 201 -9.25 -60.37 23.34
N LEU A 202 -10.06 -59.32 23.48
CA LEU A 202 -11.47 -59.48 23.83
C LEU A 202 -12.25 -59.97 22.60
N PRO A 203 -13.12 -61.00 22.72
CA PRO A 203 -14.00 -61.43 21.64
C PRO A 203 -14.92 -60.29 21.16
N ASN A 204 -15.11 -60.15 19.84
CA ASN A 204 -15.96 -59.10 19.25
C ASN A 204 -17.38 -59.04 19.86
N GLY A 205 -17.96 -60.19 20.19
CA GLY A 205 -19.29 -60.25 20.84
C GLY A 205 -19.32 -59.72 22.28
N LEU A 206 -18.18 -59.65 22.97
CA LEU A 206 -18.05 -59.06 24.31
C LEU A 206 -17.91 -57.53 24.21
N LEU A 207 -17.19 -57.03 23.20
CA LEU A 207 -17.05 -55.59 22.93
C LEU A 207 -18.39 -54.95 22.53
N ASP A 208 -19.20 -55.63 21.71
CA ASP A 208 -20.54 -55.15 21.34
C ASP A 208 -21.49 -55.08 22.54
N LYS A 209 -21.35 -56.01 23.50
CA LYS A 209 -22.09 -55.99 24.78
C LYS A 209 -21.63 -54.86 25.70
N VAL A 210 -20.32 -54.62 25.79
CA VAL A 210 -19.76 -53.48 26.54
C VAL A 210 -20.22 -52.15 25.94
N ASP A 211 -20.20 -52.00 24.62
CA ASP A 211 -20.68 -50.81 23.92
C ASP A 211 -22.20 -50.59 24.12
N GLY A 212 -22.98 -51.68 24.05
CA GLY A 212 -24.41 -51.67 24.34
C GLY A 212 -24.70 -51.23 25.77
N ALA A 213 -23.97 -51.76 26.76
CA ALA A 213 -24.11 -51.41 28.17
C ALA A 213 -23.67 -49.97 28.47
N ILE A 214 -22.62 -49.47 27.80
CA ILE A 214 -22.21 -48.06 27.91
C ILE A 214 -23.29 -47.16 27.32
N ARG A 215 -23.86 -47.46 26.15
CA ARG A 215 -24.93 -46.67 25.54
C ARG A 215 -26.21 -46.64 26.36
N SER A 216 -26.55 -47.71 27.09
CA SER A 216 -27.72 -47.78 27.97
C SER A 216 -27.46 -47.32 29.42
N ASP A 217 -26.24 -46.88 29.75
CA ASP A 217 -25.79 -46.51 31.11
C ASP A 217 -26.03 -47.62 32.15
N ASP A 218 -25.86 -48.89 31.73
CA ASP A 218 -26.16 -50.10 32.50
C ASP A 218 -24.92 -50.70 33.17
N VAL A 219 -24.63 -50.21 34.39
CA VAL A 219 -23.46 -50.62 35.19
C VAL A 219 -23.47 -52.11 35.62
N PRO A 220 -24.59 -52.72 36.03
CA PRO A 220 -24.66 -54.15 36.34
C PRO A 220 -24.15 -55.06 35.21
N THR A 221 -24.68 -54.87 34.00
CA THR A 221 -24.28 -55.64 32.81
C THR A 221 -22.82 -55.38 32.44
N LEU A 222 -22.35 -54.14 32.61
CA LEU A 222 -20.95 -53.78 32.39
C LEU A 222 -20.00 -54.48 33.38
N LYS A 223 -20.35 -54.54 34.67
CA LYS A 223 -19.57 -55.24 35.70
C LYS A 223 -19.48 -56.74 35.45
N GLU A 224 -20.59 -57.37 35.08
CA GLU A 224 -20.63 -58.78 34.76
C GLU A 224 -19.76 -59.10 33.54
N THR A 225 -19.85 -58.27 32.50
CA THR A 225 -19.11 -58.44 31.25
C THR A 225 -17.60 -58.20 31.41
N LEU A 226 -17.20 -57.24 32.25
CA LEU A 226 -15.78 -57.01 32.60
C LEU A 226 -15.23 -58.11 33.52
N ALA A 227 -16.04 -58.66 34.43
CA ALA A 227 -15.65 -59.81 35.25
C ALA A 227 -15.44 -61.09 34.41
N GLN A 228 -16.25 -61.28 33.36
CA GLN A 228 -16.09 -62.36 32.39
C GLN A 228 -14.82 -62.25 31.54
N ALA A 229 -14.23 -61.05 31.45
CA ALA A 229 -13.00 -60.81 30.68
C ALA A 229 -11.72 -61.26 31.42
N ASN A 230 -11.79 -61.59 32.72
CA ASN A 230 -10.73 -62.22 33.51
C ASN A 230 -9.38 -61.46 33.52
N LEU A 231 -9.44 -60.13 33.70
CA LEU A 231 -8.27 -59.24 33.74
C LEU A 231 -8.15 -58.60 35.12
N ASP A 232 -6.96 -58.63 35.71
CA ASP A 232 -6.68 -57.97 36.99
C ASP A 232 -6.65 -56.45 36.82
N SER A 233 -7.39 -55.73 37.67
CA SER A 233 -7.55 -54.26 37.64
C SER A 233 -6.25 -53.46 37.74
N ASP A 234 -5.17 -54.12 38.17
CA ASP A 234 -3.86 -53.51 38.39
C ASP A 234 -2.89 -53.62 37.20
N ASP A 235 -3.25 -54.34 36.13
CA ASP A 235 -2.38 -54.47 34.95
C ASP A 235 -2.37 -53.17 34.10
N ALA A 236 -1.19 -52.78 33.62
CA ALA A 236 -0.98 -51.56 32.83
C ALA A 236 -1.76 -51.58 31.51
N GLY A 237 -1.99 -52.77 30.94
CA GLY A 237 -2.85 -52.96 29.76
C GLY A 237 -4.33 -52.69 30.05
N MET A 238 -4.83 -53.11 31.22
CA MET A 238 -6.23 -52.91 31.61
C MET A 238 -6.54 -51.44 31.92
N GLN A 239 -5.61 -50.73 32.56
CA GLN A 239 -5.75 -49.29 32.80
C GLN A 239 -5.92 -48.50 31.49
N LYS A 240 -5.20 -48.85 30.43
CA LYS A 240 -5.38 -48.25 29.08
C LYS A 240 -6.76 -48.52 28.49
N VAL A 241 -7.25 -49.76 28.61
CA VAL A 241 -8.59 -50.14 28.15
C VAL A 241 -9.68 -49.39 28.92
N LEU A 242 -9.54 -49.28 30.24
CA LEU A 242 -10.50 -48.55 31.09
C LEU A 242 -10.56 -47.05 30.76
N VAL A 243 -9.42 -46.40 30.46
CA VAL A 243 -9.40 -44.99 30.04
C VAL A 243 -10.10 -44.79 28.69
N ASN A 244 -9.91 -45.70 27.73
CA ASN A 244 -10.62 -45.66 26.45
C ASN A 244 -12.13 -45.85 26.62
N LEU A 245 -12.55 -46.82 27.46
CA LEU A 245 -13.97 -47.06 27.77
C LEU A 245 -14.61 -45.90 28.53
N LEU A 246 -13.87 -45.25 29.44
CA LEU A 246 -14.28 -44.01 30.09
C LEU A 246 -14.59 -42.93 29.04
N GLN A 247 -13.78 -42.83 28.00
CA GLN A 247 -13.98 -41.87 26.93
C GLN A 247 -15.20 -42.17 26.06
N SER A 248 -15.46 -43.44 25.77
CA SER A 248 -16.71 -43.87 25.15
C SER A 248 -17.92 -43.53 26.03
N ALA A 249 -17.81 -43.72 27.34
CA ALA A 249 -18.87 -43.34 28.29
C ALA A 249 -19.09 -41.82 28.34
N ILE A 250 -18.03 -41.01 28.24
CA ILE A 250 -18.12 -39.55 28.13
C ILE A 250 -18.79 -39.15 26.80
N ALA A 251 -18.43 -39.76 25.68
CA ALA A 251 -19.05 -39.49 24.37
C ALA A 251 -20.54 -39.87 24.35
N CYS A 252 -20.92 -40.97 25.01
CA CYS A 252 -22.31 -41.41 25.15
C CYS A 252 -23.09 -40.69 26.26
N LYS A 253 -22.47 -39.79 27.02
CA LYS A 253 -23.06 -39.05 28.16
C LYS A 253 -23.57 -39.97 29.30
N SER A 254 -22.98 -41.15 29.47
CA SER A 254 -23.42 -42.21 30.39
C SER A 254 -22.88 -42.00 31.81
N LYS A 255 -23.64 -41.27 32.64
CA LYS A 255 -23.20 -40.77 33.96
C LYS A 255 -22.84 -41.89 34.93
N LYS A 256 -23.63 -42.97 35.02
CA LYS A 256 -23.37 -44.08 35.95
C LYS A 256 -22.13 -44.87 35.54
N CYS A 257 -21.94 -45.09 34.24
CA CYS A 257 -20.74 -45.73 33.69
C CYS A 257 -19.47 -44.88 33.92
N ILE A 258 -19.53 -43.55 33.73
CA ILE A 258 -18.41 -42.63 34.04
C ILE A 258 -17.97 -42.79 35.50
N ARG A 259 -18.92 -42.74 36.43
CA ARG A 259 -18.63 -42.87 37.87
C ARG A 259 -18.07 -44.25 38.23
N PHE A 260 -18.48 -45.29 37.51
CA PHE A 260 -17.95 -46.64 37.70
C PHE A 260 -16.47 -46.71 37.27
N PHE A 261 -16.15 -46.27 36.05
CA PHE A 261 -14.78 -46.29 35.54
C PHE A 261 -13.82 -45.41 36.34
N LEU A 262 -14.25 -44.22 36.78
CA LEU A 262 -13.42 -43.32 37.57
C LEU A 262 -13.02 -43.87 38.96
N LYS A 263 -13.66 -44.92 39.48
CA LYS A 263 -13.23 -45.56 40.74
C LYS A 263 -12.02 -46.47 40.57
N ASP A 264 -11.90 -47.10 39.40
CA ASP A 264 -10.91 -48.16 39.15
C ASP A 264 -9.70 -47.66 38.35
N ILE A 265 -9.78 -46.45 37.79
CA ILE A 265 -8.69 -45.81 37.02
C ILE A 265 -7.72 -45.06 37.95
N LYS A 266 -6.41 -45.36 37.84
CA LYS A 266 -5.36 -44.71 38.64
C LYS A 266 -4.86 -43.39 38.02
N SER A 267 -4.76 -43.32 36.69
CA SER A 267 -4.31 -42.13 35.95
C SER A 267 -5.19 -41.91 34.72
N LEU A 268 -5.52 -40.65 34.44
CA LEU A 268 -6.29 -40.24 33.26
C LEU A 268 -5.40 -39.87 32.06
N GLU A 269 -4.09 -40.06 32.18
CA GLU A 269 -3.13 -39.81 31.10
C GLU A 269 -3.10 -40.97 30.11
N GLU A 270 -3.28 -40.65 28.82
CA GLU A 270 -3.18 -41.61 27.73
C GLU A 270 -1.82 -41.46 27.04
N ALA A 271 -0.93 -42.43 27.25
CA ALA A 271 0.37 -42.46 26.57
C ALA A 271 0.26 -42.61 25.04
N ASP A 272 -0.89 -43.06 24.54
CA ASP A 272 -1.13 -43.38 23.13
C ASP A 272 -1.86 -42.24 22.36
N ASP A 273 -2.22 -41.11 23.01
CA ASP A 273 -2.72 -39.90 22.34
C ASP A 273 -1.58 -39.18 21.60
N ILE A 274 -1.83 -38.77 20.35
CA ILE A 274 -0.84 -38.04 19.52
C ILE A 274 -0.32 -36.79 20.23
N ASN A 275 -1.20 -36.11 20.98
CA ASN A 275 -0.91 -34.86 21.65
C ASN A 275 -0.80 -35.02 23.18
N ARG A 276 -0.75 -36.25 23.73
CA ARG A 276 -0.79 -36.52 25.18
C ARG A 276 -1.96 -35.84 25.91
N ARG A 277 -3.10 -35.69 25.25
CA ARG A 277 -4.33 -35.11 25.82
C ARG A 277 -5.04 -36.14 26.70
N ASN A 278 -5.44 -35.73 27.89
CA ASN A 278 -6.31 -36.53 28.76
C ASN A 278 -7.80 -36.40 28.36
N CYS A 279 -8.67 -37.11 29.09
CA CYS A 279 -10.11 -37.09 28.86
C CYS A 279 -10.76 -35.69 29.00
N LEU A 280 -10.23 -34.82 29.88
CA LEU A 280 -10.73 -33.44 30.07
C LEU A 280 -10.37 -32.54 28.90
N HIS A 281 -9.14 -32.65 28.36
CA HIS A 281 -8.74 -31.95 27.14
C HIS A 281 -9.64 -32.33 25.97
N ARG A 282 -9.86 -33.63 25.76
CA ARG A 282 -10.70 -34.12 24.67
C ARG A 282 -12.15 -33.72 24.86
N LEU A 283 -12.66 -33.67 26.09
CA LEU A 283 -14.00 -33.20 26.40
C LEU A 283 -14.15 -31.70 26.08
N VAL A 284 -13.24 -30.84 26.52
CA VAL A 284 -13.31 -29.40 26.19
C VAL A 284 -13.19 -29.16 24.68
N VAL A 285 -12.30 -29.90 24.00
CA VAL A 285 -12.12 -29.82 22.54
C VAL A 285 -13.34 -30.36 21.78
N SER A 286 -13.98 -31.44 22.26
CA SER A 286 -15.18 -32.00 21.63
C SER A 286 -16.39 -31.08 21.79
N ILE A 287 -16.53 -30.42 22.95
CA ILE A 287 -17.52 -29.34 23.14
C ILE A 287 -17.22 -28.18 22.19
N GLY A 288 -15.94 -27.83 22.06
CA GLY A 288 -15.37 -26.94 21.04
C GLY A 288 -15.98 -27.16 19.68
N ARG A 289 -15.76 -28.36 19.18
CA ARG A 289 -16.11 -28.80 17.83
C ARG A 289 -17.61 -28.99 17.62
N ALA A 290 -18.34 -29.48 18.62
CA ALA A 290 -19.78 -29.74 18.53
C ALA A 290 -20.61 -28.45 18.47
N LYS A 291 -20.16 -27.40 19.18
CA LYS A 291 -20.83 -26.08 19.18
C LYS A 291 -20.35 -25.16 18.05
N SER A 292 -19.15 -25.39 17.53
CA SER A 292 -18.66 -24.73 16.32
C SER A 292 -19.18 -25.39 15.03
N GLY A 293 -20.48 -25.75 14.96
CA GLY A 293 -21.12 -26.48 13.86
C GLY A 293 -20.85 -25.92 12.44
N PRO A 294 -21.22 -26.66 11.37
CA PRO A 294 -20.81 -26.34 10.01
C PRO A 294 -21.20 -24.91 9.65
N LYS A 295 -20.22 -24.12 9.22
CA LYS A 295 -20.32 -22.69 8.98
C LYS A 295 -21.47 -22.36 8.02
N GLU A 296 -22.53 -21.74 8.53
CA GLU A 296 -23.56 -21.05 7.74
C GLU A 296 -23.59 -19.53 8.09
N ASN A 297 -23.15 -18.75 7.11
CA ASN A 297 -23.58 -17.44 6.58
C ASN A 297 -24.28 -16.41 7.52
N PHE A 298 -23.65 -15.24 7.77
CA PHE A 298 -23.95 -13.95 7.08
C PHE A 298 -23.28 -12.68 7.73
N SER A 299 -22.75 -11.83 6.82
CA SER A 299 -22.45 -10.36 6.80
C SER A 299 -22.12 -9.60 8.10
N ILE A 300 -21.00 -8.88 8.23
CA ILE A 300 -20.52 -7.74 7.41
C ILE A 300 -19.03 -7.90 7.04
N ILE A 301 -18.74 -7.82 5.73
CA ILE A 301 -17.46 -7.77 4.97
C ILE A 301 -16.48 -8.98 5.09
N PRO A 302 -16.11 -9.62 3.96
CA PRO A 302 -16.97 -10.16 2.90
C PRO A 302 -17.08 -11.71 3.01
N GLU A 303 -18.27 -12.20 2.73
CA GLU A 303 -18.72 -13.57 2.36
C GLU A 303 -18.19 -14.87 3.04
N PRO A 304 -19.06 -15.90 3.16
CA PRO A 304 -18.89 -17.04 4.05
C PRO A 304 -18.16 -18.25 3.40
N ASP A 305 -17.27 -18.00 2.46
CA ASP A 305 -16.58 -19.05 1.69
C ASP A 305 -15.15 -19.37 2.15
N HIS A 306 -14.57 -18.61 3.08
CA HIS A 306 -13.17 -18.77 3.52
C HIS A 306 -12.80 -20.07 4.24
N MET A 307 -13.73 -21.01 4.46
CA MET A 307 -13.37 -22.38 4.89
C MET A 307 -13.59 -23.46 3.85
N LYS A 308 -14.22 -23.11 2.74
CA LYS A 308 -14.27 -23.97 1.57
C LYS A 308 -13.26 -23.51 0.53
N PHE A 309 -12.81 -22.25 0.57
CA PHE A 309 -11.95 -21.66 -0.44
C PHE A 309 -10.66 -21.03 0.14
N LEU A 310 -9.54 -21.23 -0.56
CA LEU A 310 -8.24 -20.59 -0.30
C LEU A 310 -8.16 -19.27 -1.07
N THR A 311 -7.66 -18.21 -0.41
CA THR A 311 -7.30 -16.95 -1.07
C THR A 311 -5.86 -17.06 -1.60
N PRO A 312 -5.65 -17.07 -2.92
CA PRO A 312 -4.32 -17.20 -3.52
C PRO A 312 -3.40 -16.04 -3.12
N ALA A 313 -2.09 -16.31 -3.05
CA ALA A 313 -1.04 -15.32 -2.76
C ALA A 313 -1.10 -14.58 -1.40
N VAL A 314 -2.01 -14.94 -0.48
CA VAL A 314 -2.04 -14.42 0.89
C VAL A 314 -1.48 -15.46 1.86
N THR A 315 -0.64 -15.04 2.81
CA THR A 315 -0.13 -15.94 3.86
C THR A 315 -1.32 -16.43 4.69
N PRO A 316 -1.49 -17.75 4.93
CA PRO A 316 -2.59 -18.23 5.75
C PRO A 316 -2.54 -17.53 7.13
N PRO A 317 -3.68 -17.07 7.67
CA PRO A 317 -3.70 -16.38 8.95
C PRO A 317 -3.05 -17.25 10.02
N LEU A 318 -2.19 -16.64 10.83
CA LEU A 318 -1.60 -17.24 12.03
C LEU A 318 -2.71 -17.43 13.06
N GLY A 319 -3.38 -18.59 13.03
CA GLY A 319 -4.32 -19.01 14.06
C GLY A 319 -5.66 -19.53 13.54
N PRO A 320 -6.45 -20.18 14.40
CA PRO A 320 -7.81 -20.55 14.06
C PRO A 320 -8.61 -19.30 13.68
N ALA A 321 -9.36 -19.38 12.58
CA ALA A 321 -10.21 -18.29 12.11
C ALA A 321 -11.09 -17.76 13.25
N MET A 322 -11.08 -16.43 13.46
CA MET A 322 -11.87 -15.76 14.49
C MET A 322 -13.31 -16.27 14.48
N SER A 323 -13.77 -16.78 15.62
CA SER A 323 -15.16 -17.20 15.78
C SER A 323 -16.03 -15.94 15.80
N LYS A 324 -16.78 -15.66 14.73
CA LYS A 324 -17.77 -14.57 14.69
C LYS A 324 -19.00 -14.84 15.61
N LEU A 325 -19.03 -15.95 16.34
CA LEU A 325 -20.13 -16.28 17.24
C LEU A 325 -20.03 -15.42 18.51
N LYS A 326 -21.11 -14.71 18.85
CA LYS A 326 -21.19 -13.94 20.10
C LYS A 326 -20.99 -14.88 21.28
N GLU A 327 -19.93 -14.66 22.04
CA GLU A 327 -19.54 -15.48 23.21
C GLU A 327 -20.70 -15.77 24.18
N SER A 328 -21.62 -14.81 24.37
CA SER A 328 -22.80 -14.96 25.23
C SER A 328 -23.82 -16.01 24.75
N SER A 329 -23.70 -16.49 23.51
CA SER A 329 -24.64 -17.43 22.89
C SER A 329 -24.06 -18.84 22.68
N LEU A 330 -22.76 -19.04 22.97
CA LEU A 330 -22.08 -20.31 22.71
C LEU A 330 -22.52 -21.42 23.67
N LEU A 331 -22.49 -21.14 24.97
CA LEU A 331 -22.80 -22.09 26.03
C LEU A 331 -23.50 -21.37 27.18
N SER A 332 -24.55 -21.99 27.71
CA SER A 332 -25.22 -21.63 28.96
C SER A 332 -24.85 -22.63 30.06
N ILE A 333 -25.07 -22.25 31.32
CA ILE A 333 -24.82 -23.15 32.47
C ILE A 333 -25.69 -24.42 32.42
N ASN A 334 -26.82 -24.38 31.70
CA ASN A 334 -27.78 -25.46 31.57
C ASN A 334 -27.51 -26.37 30.35
N ASP A 335 -26.49 -26.09 29.54
CA ASP A 335 -26.15 -26.96 28.41
C ASP A 335 -25.66 -28.33 28.90
N ASP A 336 -26.20 -29.39 28.30
CA ASP A 336 -25.86 -30.79 28.62
C ASP A 336 -24.35 -31.05 28.66
N SER A 337 -23.59 -30.37 27.79
CA SER A 337 -22.14 -30.51 27.67
C SER A 337 -21.39 -29.89 28.85
N VAL A 338 -21.85 -28.73 29.33
CA VAL A 338 -21.29 -28.05 30.52
C VAL A 338 -21.66 -28.84 31.77
N MET A 339 -22.90 -29.32 31.85
CA MET A 339 -23.36 -30.19 32.93
C MET A 339 -22.62 -31.54 32.98
N LEU A 340 -22.26 -32.10 31.81
CA LEU A 340 -21.43 -33.29 31.72
C LEU A 340 -20.01 -33.02 32.22
N LEU A 341 -19.39 -31.92 31.79
CA LEU A 341 -18.07 -31.52 32.27
C LEU A 341 -18.07 -31.30 33.80
N ALA A 342 -19.07 -30.59 34.33
CA ALA A 342 -19.25 -30.42 35.77
C ALA A 342 -19.39 -31.77 36.50
N TYR A 343 -20.22 -32.68 35.96
CA TYR A 343 -20.41 -34.01 36.54
C TYR A 343 -19.14 -34.86 36.56
N VAL A 344 -18.34 -34.79 35.49
CA VAL A 344 -17.04 -35.48 35.43
C VAL A 344 -16.10 -34.91 36.49
N LEU A 345 -15.98 -33.59 36.59
CA LEU A 345 -15.13 -32.91 37.58
C LEU A 345 -15.54 -33.23 39.03
N ASP A 346 -16.85 -33.27 39.33
CA ASP A 346 -17.40 -33.68 40.63
C ASP A 346 -17.10 -35.14 40.99
N SER A 347 -16.98 -36.00 39.97
CA SER A 347 -16.78 -37.45 40.14
C SER A 347 -15.31 -37.86 40.27
N LEU A 348 -14.36 -36.93 40.06
CA LEU A 348 -12.93 -37.19 40.14
C LEU A 348 -12.46 -37.47 41.57
N GLN A 349 -11.66 -38.52 41.73
CA GLN A 349 -11.00 -38.85 43.00
C GLN A 349 -9.83 -37.88 43.28
N PRO A 350 -9.43 -37.66 44.56
CA PRO A 350 -8.38 -36.71 44.90
C PRO A 350 -7.05 -36.91 44.15
N HIS A 351 -6.66 -38.17 43.90
CA HIS A 351 -5.44 -38.50 43.14
C HIS A 351 -5.57 -38.21 41.62
N GLN A 352 -6.78 -38.15 41.07
CA GLN A 352 -7.05 -37.86 39.66
C GLN A 352 -7.13 -36.36 39.35
N ARG A 353 -7.35 -35.51 40.37
CA ARG A 353 -7.51 -34.05 40.22
C ARG A 353 -6.29 -33.37 39.59
N ALA A 354 -5.09 -33.96 39.70
CA ALA A 354 -3.88 -33.46 39.04
C ALA A 354 -4.02 -33.40 37.50
N SER A 355 -4.93 -34.19 36.93
CA SER A 355 -5.21 -34.23 35.48
C SER A 355 -5.81 -32.91 34.95
N LEU A 356 -6.36 -32.04 35.80
CA LEU A 356 -6.85 -30.73 35.33
C LEU A 356 -5.70 -29.77 34.96
N VAL A 357 -4.51 -29.97 35.55
CA VAL A 357 -3.31 -29.14 35.35
C VAL A 357 -2.26 -29.85 34.47
N SER A 358 -2.48 -31.12 34.12
CA SER A 358 -1.56 -31.88 33.27
C SER A 358 -1.39 -31.20 31.91
N LYS A 359 -0.14 -31.03 31.47
CA LYS A 359 0.19 -30.38 30.20
C LYS A 359 0.27 -31.42 29.08
N ASP A 360 -0.31 -31.09 27.95
CA ASP A 360 -0.25 -31.87 26.71
C ASP A 360 1.11 -31.67 25.98
N THR A 361 1.28 -32.21 24.77
CA THR A 361 2.52 -32.03 23.97
C THR A 361 2.83 -30.58 23.63
N TYR A 362 1.82 -29.70 23.62
CA TYR A 362 1.98 -28.27 23.37
C TYR A 362 2.24 -27.49 24.65
N GLY A 363 2.19 -28.12 25.83
CA GLY A 363 2.31 -27.44 27.11
C GLY A 363 0.98 -26.86 27.63
N ARG A 364 -0.15 -27.24 27.03
CA ARG A 364 -1.49 -26.70 27.32
C ARG A 364 -2.26 -27.59 28.28
N PHE A 365 -3.08 -26.98 29.13
CA PHE A 365 -4.09 -27.65 29.96
C PHE A 365 -5.50 -27.30 29.44
N PRO A 366 -6.59 -27.93 29.93
CA PRO A 366 -7.93 -27.73 29.37
C PRO A 366 -8.42 -26.27 29.32
N LEU A 367 -7.94 -25.42 30.24
CA LEU A 367 -8.26 -23.98 30.24
C LEU A 367 -7.73 -23.24 29.00
N HIS A 368 -6.56 -23.61 28.45
CA HIS A 368 -6.03 -23.02 27.21
C HIS A 368 -6.99 -23.23 26.04
N TYR A 369 -7.54 -24.44 25.91
CA TYR A 369 -8.50 -24.76 24.86
C TYR A 369 -9.83 -24.05 25.05
N ALA A 370 -10.33 -24.00 26.29
CA ALA A 370 -11.56 -23.25 26.60
C ALA A 370 -11.41 -21.76 26.25
N ALA A 371 -10.24 -21.17 26.54
CA ALA A 371 -9.93 -19.77 26.22
C ALA A 371 -9.76 -19.53 24.72
N GLN A 372 -9.12 -20.47 24.00
CA GLN A 372 -8.96 -20.43 22.54
C GLN A 372 -10.32 -20.45 21.81
N PHE A 373 -11.29 -21.22 22.32
CA PHE A 373 -12.64 -21.31 21.72
C PHE A 373 -13.61 -20.21 22.20
N GLY A 374 -13.25 -19.41 23.22
CA GLY A 374 -14.11 -18.35 23.75
C GLY A 374 -15.26 -18.86 24.64
N PHE A 375 -15.07 -20.01 25.31
CA PHE A 375 -16.11 -20.60 26.16
C PHE A 375 -16.07 -20.01 27.57
N VAL A 376 -16.71 -18.86 27.75
CA VAL A 376 -16.77 -18.13 29.03
C VAL A 376 -17.20 -19.04 30.18
N VAL A 377 -18.33 -19.75 30.04
CA VAL A 377 -18.89 -20.61 31.10
C VAL A 377 -17.97 -21.78 31.45
N ILE A 378 -17.29 -22.38 30.47
CA ILE A 378 -16.34 -23.45 30.72
C ILE A 378 -15.08 -22.91 31.40
N CYS A 379 -14.59 -21.74 30.98
CA CYS A 379 -13.47 -21.08 31.64
C CYS A 379 -13.80 -20.80 33.11
N GLU A 380 -14.96 -20.21 33.40
CA GLU A 380 -15.43 -19.94 34.76
C GLU A 380 -15.57 -21.22 35.60
N LEU A 381 -16.14 -22.29 35.02
CA LEU A 381 -16.30 -23.58 35.68
C LEU A 381 -14.94 -24.22 36.01
N VAL A 382 -14.04 -24.29 35.03
CA VAL A 382 -12.69 -24.85 35.22
C VAL A 382 -11.92 -24.05 36.26
N MET A 383 -11.93 -22.72 36.19
CA MET A 383 -11.28 -21.85 37.17
C MET A 383 -11.84 -22.06 38.58
N LYS A 384 -13.17 -22.20 38.73
CA LYS A 384 -13.80 -22.49 40.02
C LYS A 384 -13.28 -23.79 40.64
N TYR A 385 -13.25 -24.89 39.88
CA TYR A 385 -12.72 -26.16 40.40
C TYR A 385 -11.22 -26.09 40.71
N MET A 386 -10.43 -25.38 39.88
CA MET A 386 -9.02 -25.16 40.18
C MET A 386 -8.84 -24.37 41.48
N GLN A 387 -9.71 -23.40 41.77
CA GLN A 387 -9.71 -22.65 43.04
C GLN A 387 -10.10 -23.54 44.22
N ASP A 388 -11.20 -24.31 44.10
CA ASP A 388 -11.70 -25.22 45.14
C ASP A 388 -10.68 -26.32 45.50
N TRP A 389 -9.85 -26.75 44.53
CA TRP A 389 -8.82 -27.77 44.74
C TRP A 389 -7.44 -27.22 45.08
N GLY A 390 -7.28 -25.89 45.21
CA GLY A 390 -6.00 -25.26 45.51
C GLY A 390 -4.96 -25.38 44.37
N GLN A 391 -5.43 -25.57 43.13
CA GLN A 391 -4.61 -25.71 41.93
C GLN A 391 -4.51 -24.41 41.11
N PHE A 392 -5.23 -23.36 41.51
CA PHE A 392 -5.25 -22.06 40.83
C PHE A 392 -4.29 -21.07 41.51
N ASN A 393 -2.98 -21.22 41.27
CA ASN A 393 -1.98 -20.26 41.76
C ASN A 393 -1.79 -19.12 40.75
N VAL A 394 -2.22 -17.92 41.13
CA VAL A 394 -2.09 -16.69 40.32
C VAL A 394 -1.36 -15.59 41.09
N GLU A 395 -0.43 -15.96 41.98
CA GLU A 395 0.40 -15.00 42.71
C GLU A 395 1.21 -14.10 41.75
N HIS A 396 1.76 -14.70 40.68
CA HIS A 396 2.54 -14.03 39.63
C HIS A 396 1.70 -13.56 38.43
N GLY A 397 0.37 -13.70 38.50
CA GLY A 397 -0.56 -13.40 37.41
C GLY A 397 -0.87 -14.58 36.48
N ILE A 398 -1.99 -14.49 35.75
CA ILE A 398 -2.49 -15.57 34.87
C ILE A 398 -1.71 -15.70 33.55
N ASP A 399 -0.83 -14.74 33.27
CA ASP A 399 0.06 -14.66 32.11
C ASP A 399 1.51 -15.04 32.44
N ALA A 400 1.81 -15.39 33.69
CA ALA A 400 3.13 -15.82 34.14
C ALA A 400 3.63 -17.08 33.41
N PRO A 401 4.96 -17.34 33.37
CA PRO A 401 5.55 -18.50 32.70
C PRO A 401 4.96 -19.86 33.10
N GLU A 402 4.43 -19.97 34.32
CA GLU A 402 3.77 -21.18 34.83
C GLU A 402 2.52 -21.56 34.00
N TRP A 403 1.76 -20.54 33.58
CA TRP A 403 0.54 -20.64 32.78
C TRP A 403 0.79 -20.70 31.27
N GLN A 404 2.04 -20.47 30.84
CA GLN A 404 2.40 -20.47 29.43
C GLN A 404 2.59 -21.90 28.89
N ASP A 405 2.20 -22.06 27.62
CA ASP A 405 2.47 -23.24 26.82
C ASP A 405 3.91 -23.21 26.24
N ASN A 406 4.27 -24.19 25.42
CA ASN A 406 5.62 -24.28 24.82
C ASN A 406 5.96 -23.11 23.88
N GLU A 407 4.96 -22.32 23.45
CA GLU A 407 5.11 -21.13 22.61
C GLU A 407 5.15 -19.82 23.43
N GLY A 408 5.02 -19.92 24.76
CA GLY A 408 4.94 -18.79 25.66
C GLY A 408 3.52 -18.19 25.76
N LEU A 409 2.48 -18.89 25.34
CA LEU A 409 1.10 -18.40 25.33
C LEU A 409 0.32 -18.92 26.55
N ALA A 410 -0.19 -17.99 27.35
CA ALA A 410 -1.11 -18.28 28.45
C ALA A 410 -2.56 -18.35 27.92
N PRO A 411 -3.51 -18.88 28.70
CA PRO A 411 -4.93 -18.88 28.32
C PRO A 411 -5.44 -17.48 27.97
N LEU A 412 -4.97 -16.44 28.69
CA LEU A 412 -5.27 -15.03 28.38
C LEU A 412 -4.80 -14.61 26.98
N HIS A 413 -3.60 -15.04 26.56
CA HIS A 413 -3.10 -14.72 25.23
C HIS A 413 -3.95 -15.38 24.13
N LEU A 414 -4.36 -16.63 24.34
CA LEU A 414 -5.18 -17.37 23.38
C LEU A 414 -6.59 -16.80 23.25
N SER A 415 -7.18 -16.26 24.31
CA SER A 415 -8.49 -15.59 24.22
C SER A 415 -8.41 -14.31 23.40
N VAL A 416 -7.32 -13.55 23.52
CA VAL A 416 -7.10 -12.34 22.71
C VAL A 416 -6.84 -12.67 21.25
N ILE A 417 -5.96 -13.65 20.98
CA ILE A 417 -5.68 -14.12 19.62
C ILE A 417 -6.96 -14.65 18.95
N GLY A 418 -7.84 -15.30 19.72
CA GLY A 418 -9.14 -15.78 19.25
C GLY A 418 -10.20 -14.68 19.05
N GLY A 419 -9.95 -13.45 19.54
CA GLY A 419 -10.88 -12.33 19.44
C GLY A 419 -12.04 -12.37 20.45
N HIS A 420 -11.83 -12.95 21.64
CA HIS A 420 -12.88 -13.22 22.65
C HIS A 420 -12.86 -12.24 23.83
N PRO A 421 -13.55 -11.07 23.76
CA PRO A 421 -13.60 -10.09 24.85
C PRO A 421 -14.22 -10.59 26.17
N LEU A 422 -15.29 -11.40 26.17
CA LEU A 422 -15.94 -11.83 27.43
C LEU A 422 -15.07 -12.84 28.18
N THR A 423 -14.44 -13.75 27.45
CA THR A 423 -13.51 -14.75 27.98
C THR A 423 -12.27 -14.07 28.52
N THR A 424 -11.72 -13.10 27.79
CA THR A 424 -10.61 -12.26 28.26
C THR A 424 -10.99 -11.54 29.57
N LYS A 425 -12.20 -10.97 29.64
CA LYS A 425 -12.72 -10.35 30.87
C LYS A 425 -12.88 -11.33 32.03
N ALA A 426 -13.34 -12.56 31.77
CA ALA A 426 -13.50 -13.58 32.81
C ALA A 426 -12.15 -14.03 33.38
N LEU A 427 -11.16 -14.25 32.52
CA LEU A 427 -9.79 -14.62 32.92
C LEU A 427 -9.14 -13.51 33.77
N LEU A 428 -9.27 -12.25 33.36
CA LEU A 428 -8.76 -11.09 34.11
C LEU A 428 -9.48 -10.89 35.45
N LYS A 429 -10.79 -11.17 35.53
CA LYS A 429 -11.52 -11.14 36.81
C LYS A 429 -11.08 -12.25 37.76
N ALA A 430 -10.87 -13.46 37.25
CA ALA A 430 -10.48 -14.61 38.04
C ALA A 430 -9.10 -14.44 38.71
N GLU A 431 -8.23 -13.64 38.11
CA GLU A 431 -6.94 -13.26 38.71
C GLU A 431 -7.10 -12.59 40.09
N ASN A 432 -8.21 -11.89 40.34
CA ASN A 432 -8.47 -11.13 41.58
C ASN A 432 -9.29 -11.91 42.63
N TRP A 433 -9.44 -13.23 42.49
CA TRP A 433 -10.22 -14.09 43.40
C TRP A 433 -9.77 -14.03 44.88
N GLN A 434 -8.47 -13.85 45.16
CA GLN A 434 -7.92 -13.71 46.52
C GLN A 434 -7.71 -12.24 46.95
N GLY A 435 -8.29 -11.28 46.22
CA GLY A 435 -8.13 -9.84 46.43
C GLY A 435 -7.36 -9.15 45.30
N SER A 436 -7.64 -7.84 45.13
CA SER A 436 -6.94 -6.98 44.17
C SER A 436 -5.56 -6.61 44.71
N ASN A 437 -4.50 -7.02 44.02
CA ASN A 437 -3.12 -6.69 44.37
C ASN A 437 -2.52 -5.84 43.24
N VAL A 438 -2.18 -4.58 43.56
CA VAL A 438 -1.47 -3.64 42.65
C VAL A 438 -0.17 -4.23 42.09
N ARG A 439 0.44 -5.19 42.81
CA ARG A 439 1.66 -5.92 42.37
C ARG A 439 1.46 -6.76 41.11
N LYS A 440 0.25 -7.28 40.85
CA LYS A 440 -0.04 -8.16 39.70
C LYS A 440 0.01 -7.38 38.38
N ALA A 441 -0.55 -6.17 38.36
CA ALA A 441 -0.45 -5.27 37.21
C ALA A 441 1.01 -4.87 36.91
N ALA A 442 1.87 -4.75 37.93
CA ALA A 442 3.29 -4.48 37.71
C ALA A 442 4.03 -5.68 37.10
N MET A 443 3.73 -6.90 37.54
CA MET A 443 4.34 -8.13 36.98
C MET A 443 3.93 -8.38 35.52
N ARG A 444 2.69 -8.04 35.15
CA ARG A 444 2.19 -8.14 33.77
C ARG A 444 2.98 -7.28 32.78
N ARG A 445 3.57 -6.16 33.23
CA ARG A 445 4.38 -5.28 32.38
C ARG A 445 5.68 -5.93 31.91
N ASP A 446 6.26 -6.81 32.74
CA ASP A 446 7.52 -7.49 32.42
C ASP A 446 7.33 -8.63 31.40
N ILE A 447 6.09 -9.04 31.16
CA ILE A 447 5.75 -10.14 30.26
C ILE A 447 5.62 -9.61 28.82
N SER A 448 6.71 -9.70 28.06
CA SER A 448 6.76 -9.24 26.66
C SER A 448 5.67 -9.84 25.75
N LYS A 449 5.18 -11.06 26.05
CA LYS A 449 4.09 -11.70 25.28
C LYS A 449 2.74 -11.00 25.48
N SER A 450 2.43 -10.52 26.68
CA SER A 450 1.20 -9.78 26.98
C SER A 450 1.15 -8.48 26.16
N SER A 451 2.29 -7.78 26.06
CA SER A 451 2.41 -6.56 25.26
C SER A 451 2.39 -6.83 23.75
N ALA A 452 3.00 -7.92 23.28
CA ALA A 452 2.90 -8.35 21.89
C ALA A 452 1.45 -8.68 21.48
N VAL A 453 0.68 -9.25 22.41
CA VAL A 453 -0.75 -9.56 22.22
C VAL A 453 -1.60 -8.29 22.17
N LEU A 454 -1.27 -7.25 22.97
CA LEU A 454 -1.89 -5.92 22.85
C LEU A 454 -1.63 -5.29 21.48
N ALA A 455 -0.39 -5.36 20.99
CA ALA A 455 -0.01 -4.91 19.66
C ALA A 455 -0.79 -5.64 18.55
N LEU A 456 -0.97 -6.96 18.67
CA LEU A 456 -1.78 -7.76 17.75
C LEU A 456 -3.28 -7.39 17.80
N ALA A 457 -3.85 -7.24 19.00
CA ALA A 457 -5.23 -6.81 19.17
C ALA A 457 -5.49 -5.43 18.56
N THR A 458 -4.53 -4.52 18.72
CA THR A 458 -4.55 -3.18 18.13
C THR A 458 -4.50 -3.26 16.61
N LYS A 459 -3.59 -4.08 16.04
CA LYS A 459 -3.49 -4.30 14.59
C LYS A 459 -4.81 -4.83 13.99
N SER A 460 -5.50 -5.72 14.71
CA SER A 460 -6.79 -6.32 14.31
C SER A 460 -8.01 -5.46 14.67
N ASN A 461 -7.82 -4.25 15.20
CA ASN A 461 -8.89 -3.32 15.61
C ASN A 461 -9.90 -3.90 16.64
N LEU A 462 -9.41 -4.69 17.60
CA LEU A 462 -10.23 -5.31 18.66
C LEU A 462 -10.39 -4.37 19.86
N THR A 463 -11.10 -3.26 19.67
CA THR A 463 -11.24 -2.14 20.62
C THR A 463 -11.60 -2.58 22.06
N GLN A 464 -12.59 -3.47 22.21
CA GLN A 464 -13.02 -3.97 23.52
C GLN A 464 -11.91 -4.74 24.25
N ILE A 465 -11.09 -5.51 23.52
CA ILE A 465 -9.98 -6.28 24.09
C ILE A 465 -8.81 -5.36 24.41
N VAL A 466 -8.50 -4.40 23.52
CA VAL A 466 -7.50 -3.36 23.78
C VAL A 466 -7.81 -2.65 25.10
N LYS A 467 -9.07 -2.23 25.31
CA LYS A 467 -9.52 -1.63 26.58
C LYS A 467 -9.29 -2.54 27.78
N LEU A 468 -9.71 -3.80 27.71
CA LEU A 468 -9.53 -4.76 28.80
C LEU A 468 -8.05 -4.98 29.16
N LEU A 469 -7.16 -5.04 28.17
CA LEU A 469 -5.73 -5.24 28.39
C LEU A 469 -5.05 -3.99 28.97
N VAL A 470 -5.44 -2.79 28.50
CA VAL A 470 -4.98 -1.51 29.05
C VAL A 470 -5.40 -1.35 30.51
N ASP A 471 -6.68 -1.63 30.81
CA ASP A 471 -7.22 -1.62 32.18
C ASP A 471 -6.55 -2.68 33.08
N ALA A 472 -6.11 -3.80 32.51
CA ALA A 472 -5.42 -4.88 33.23
C ALA A 472 -3.94 -4.60 33.52
N GLY A 473 -3.40 -3.46 33.06
CA GLY A 473 -2.02 -3.05 33.32
C GLY A 473 -0.97 -3.64 32.37
N VAL A 474 -1.34 -4.09 31.17
CA VAL A 474 -0.36 -4.48 30.12
C VAL A 474 0.49 -3.26 29.75
N ASP A 475 1.79 -3.46 29.53
CA ASP A 475 2.69 -2.38 29.14
C ASP A 475 2.32 -1.82 27.75
N ILE A 476 1.72 -0.62 27.76
CA ILE A 476 1.32 0.13 26.56
C ILE A 476 2.51 0.77 25.82
N ASN A 477 3.67 0.88 26.50
CA ASN A 477 4.89 1.50 25.99
C ASN A 477 5.90 0.46 25.46
N TRP A 478 5.55 -0.83 25.50
CA TRP A 478 6.38 -1.88 24.96
C TRP A 478 6.66 -1.66 23.48
N GLN A 479 7.91 -1.89 23.09
CA GLN A 479 8.38 -1.77 21.72
C GLN A 479 8.74 -3.14 21.16
N ASP A 480 8.29 -3.41 19.94
CA ASP A 480 8.66 -4.63 19.23
C ASP A 480 10.11 -4.62 18.71
N GLU A 481 10.46 -5.63 17.90
CA GLU A 481 11.80 -5.70 17.29
C GLU A 481 12.12 -4.49 16.41
N LEU A 482 11.11 -3.86 15.79
CA LEU A 482 11.22 -2.65 14.97
C LEU A 482 11.19 -1.35 15.79
N GLY A 483 10.86 -1.42 17.07
CA GLY A 483 10.68 -0.24 17.92
C GLY A 483 9.27 0.32 17.91
N GLU A 484 8.31 -0.38 17.31
CA GLU A 484 6.91 0.07 17.22
C GLU A 484 6.16 -0.29 18.50
N THR A 485 5.40 0.69 19.01
CA THR A 485 4.45 0.49 20.12
C THR A 485 3.04 0.20 19.59
N ALA A 486 2.11 -0.19 20.46
CA ALA A 486 0.71 -0.33 20.08
C ALA A 486 0.14 0.97 19.47
N LEU A 487 0.58 2.14 19.95
CA LEU A 487 0.16 3.43 19.40
C LEU A 487 0.72 3.70 18.00
N HIS A 488 1.94 3.23 17.68
CA HIS A 488 2.46 3.27 16.30
C HIS A 488 1.60 2.43 15.36
N ILE A 489 1.18 1.24 15.82
CA ILE A 489 0.30 0.35 15.06
C ILE A 489 -1.06 0.99 14.83
N ALA A 490 -1.67 1.57 15.88
CA ALA A 490 -2.93 2.30 15.75
C ALA A 490 -2.81 3.47 14.75
N ALA A 491 -1.72 4.25 14.85
CA ALA A 491 -1.40 5.35 13.95
C ALA A 491 -1.20 4.89 12.50
N ARG A 492 -0.53 3.75 12.27
CA ARG A 492 -0.26 3.21 10.92
C ARG A 492 -1.52 2.74 10.21
N PHE A 493 -2.43 2.10 10.93
CA PHE A 493 -3.66 1.52 10.37
C PHE A 493 -4.89 2.44 10.45
N GLY A 494 -4.77 3.62 11.05
CA GLY A 494 -5.91 4.54 11.18
C GLY A 494 -6.96 4.11 12.21
N HIS A 495 -6.58 3.29 13.20
CA HIS A 495 -7.52 2.77 14.20
C HIS A 495 -7.77 3.79 15.32
N GLU A 496 -8.62 4.77 15.04
CA GLU A 496 -8.94 5.91 15.93
C GLU A 496 -9.33 5.48 17.35
N GLU A 497 -10.29 4.56 17.49
CA GLU A 497 -10.80 4.15 18.81
C GLU A 497 -9.72 3.43 19.64
N CYS A 498 -8.88 2.62 18.99
CA CYS A 498 -7.74 1.99 19.66
C CYS A 498 -6.72 3.04 20.11
N ALA A 499 -6.42 4.05 19.28
CA ALA A 499 -5.54 5.15 19.64
C ALA A 499 -6.11 5.93 20.84
N ARG A 500 -7.42 6.23 20.85
CA ARG A 500 -8.08 6.92 21.97
C ARG A 500 -7.95 6.14 23.28
N ILE A 501 -8.25 4.84 23.26
CA ILE A 501 -8.12 3.97 24.45
C ILE A 501 -6.67 3.94 24.97
N LEU A 502 -5.69 3.86 24.07
CA LEU A 502 -4.27 3.86 24.43
C LEU A 502 -3.81 5.21 25.01
N LEU A 503 -4.36 6.33 24.51
CA LEU A 503 -4.04 7.69 24.94
C LEU A 503 -4.71 8.06 26.28
N GLU A 504 -5.97 7.66 26.49
CA GLU A 504 -6.65 7.79 27.78
C GLU A 504 -5.86 7.04 28.87
N GLY A 505 -5.33 5.86 28.52
CA GLY A 505 -4.54 5.02 29.40
C GLY A 505 -5.36 4.43 30.55
N GLY A 506 -4.88 3.32 31.11
CA GLY A 506 -5.37 2.82 32.40
C GLY A 506 -4.64 3.57 33.52
N ASP A 507 -4.05 2.82 34.46
CA ASP A 507 -3.15 3.39 35.47
C ASP A 507 -1.78 3.84 34.92
N GLN A 508 -1.56 3.76 33.60
CA GLN A 508 -0.28 4.01 32.95
C GLN A 508 -0.35 5.24 32.05
N LYS A 509 0.66 6.11 32.17
CA LYS A 509 0.85 7.22 31.23
C LYS A 509 1.57 6.71 29.98
N ILE A 510 0.95 6.89 28.83
CA ILE A 510 1.56 6.55 27.54
C ILE A 510 2.69 7.54 27.22
N ASN A 511 3.78 7.02 26.68
CA ASN A 511 4.87 7.82 26.15
C ASN A 511 4.69 7.96 24.63
N ILE A 512 4.06 9.05 24.25
CA ILE A 512 3.77 9.41 22.84
C ILE A 512 5.07 9.75 22.08
N GLU A 513 6.17 9.95 22.81
CA GLU A 513 7.46 10.37 22.26
C GLU A 513 8.42 9.20 21.98
N LEU A 514 7.99 7.97 22.21
CA LEU A 514 8.77 6.79 21.82
C LEU A 514 8.92 6.74 20.31
N ALA A 515 10.16 6.56 19.87
CA ALA A 515 10.51 6.53 18.46
C ALA A 515 10.83 5.10 18.01
N GLU A 516 10.40 4.74 16.80
CA GLU A 516 10.78 3.47 16.18
C GLU A 516 12.25 3.47 15.72
N LYS A 517 12.84 2.28 15.47
CA LYS A 517 14.30 2.14 15.32
C LYS A 517 14.85 2.51 13.95
N THR A 518 14.01 2.55 12.91
CA THR A 518 14.42 2.68 11.50
C THR A 518 14.66 4.12 11.09
N PHE A 519 13.70 5.01 11.39
CA PHE A 519 13.69 6.41 11.03
C PHE A 519 13.56 7.33 12.25
N SER A 520 13.43 6.77 13.46
CA SER A 520 13.13 7.52 14.67
C SER A 520 11.80 8.25 14.59
N TRP A 521 10.81 7.66 13.90
CA TRP A 521 9.46 8.20 13.84
C TRP A 521 8.71 7.96 15.15
N THR A 522 8.04 9.00 15.62
CA THR A 522 7.02 8.92 16.68
C THR A 522 5.67 8.50 16.08
N PRO A 523 4.66 8.14 16.89
CA PRO A 523 3.30 7.90 16.40
C PRO A 523 2.73 9.09 15.60
N LEU A 524 3.09 10.33 15.96
CA LEU A 524 2.69 11.52 15.20
C LEU A 524 3.29 11.51 13.79
N HIS A 525 4.58 11.18 13.65
CA HIS A 525 5.21 11.04 12.34
C HIS A 525 4.51 9.96 11.50
N VAL A 526 4.20 8.81 12.09
CA VAL A 526 3.50 7.72 11.38
C VAL A 526 2.11 8.17 10.92
N ALA A 527 1.31 8.79 11.79
CA ALA A 527 -0.03 9.29 11.43
C ALA A 527 0.03 10.36 10.32
N CYS A 528 1.02 11.26 10.37
CA CYS A 528 1.23 12.28 9.34
C CYS A 528 1.74 11.72 8.01
N VAL A 529 2.55 10.66 8.04
CA VAL A 529 3.04 9.97 6.84
C VAL A 529 1.92 9.22 6.14
N ASP A 530 1.08 8.52 6.90
CA ASP A 530 0.01 7.68 6.37
C ASP A 530 -1.31 8.45 6.14
N GLY A 531 -1.41 9.71 6.61
CA GLY A 531 -2.53 10.61 6.30
C GLY A 531 -3.75 10.49 7.22
N HIS A 532 -3.58 9.98 8.44
CA HIS A 532 -4.70 9.71 9.36
C HIS A 532 -5.02 10.92 10.23
N LEU A 533 -5.82 11.85 9.70
CA LEU A 533 -6.19 13.12 10.34
C LEU A 533 -6.73 12.95 11.78
N SER A 534 -7.72 12.06 11.99
CA SER A 534 -8.33 11.86 13.32
C SER A 534 -7.31 11.47 14.40
N ILE A 535 -6.28 10.70 14.04
CA ILE A 535 -5.23 10.30 14.98
C ILE A 535 -4.29 11.47 15.26
N VAL A 536 -3.98 12.29 14.25
CA VAL A 536 -3.17 13.51 14.46
C VAL A 536 -3.85 14.45 15.44
N GLU A 537 -5.15 14.68 15.30
CA GLU A 537 -5.92 15.51 16.25
C GLU A 537 -5.84 14.95 17.68
N LEU A 538 -6.03 13.64 17.85
CA LEU A 538 -5.90 12.98 19.15
C LEU A 538 -4.50 13.14 19.76
N LEU A 539 -3.45 13.03 18.94
CA LEU A 539 -2.06 13.17 19.38
C LEU A 539 -1.70 14.61 19.75
N ILE A 540 -2.23 15.60 19.03
CA ILE A 540 -2.10 17.03 19.37
C ILE A 540 -2.75 17.30 20.72
N ILE A 541 -4.00 16.84 20.91
CA ILE A 541 -4.74 16.99 22.18
C ILE A 541 -3.99 16.32 23.34
N ALA A 542 -3.36 15.17 23.09
CA ALA A 542 -2.58 14.45 24.08
C ALA A 542 -1.19 15.06 24.38
N GLY A 543 -0.82 16.16 23.70
CA GLY A 543 0.40 16.92 23.95
C GLY A 543 1.67 16.37 23.29
N ALA A 544 1.55 15.77 22.10
CA ALA A 544 2.71 15.35 21.31
C ALA A 544 3.61 16.55 20.92
N ASP A 545 4.93 16.35 20.89
CA ASP A 545 5.88 17.37 20.46
C ASP A 545 5.85 17.52 18.93
N LEU A 546 5.19 18.59 18.46
CA LEU A 546 4.99 18.88 17.04
C LEU A 546 6.29 19.31 16.33
N ARG A 547 7.31 19.76 17.08
CA ARG A 547 8.59 20.26 16.54
C ARG A 547 9.69 19.21 16.60
N LYS A 548 9.40 18.02 17.11
CA LYS A 548 10.35 16.92 17.17
C LYS A 548 10.81 16.50 15.79
N LEU A 549 12.12 16.27 15.68
CA LEU A 549 12.78 15.86 14.45
C LEU A 549 13.02 14.35 14.43
N ASP A 550 12.81 13.75 13.25
CA ASP A 550 13.20 12.38 12.98
C ASP A 550 14.74 12.22 12.77
N ALA A 551 15.20 11.00 12.49
CA ALA A 551 16.63 10.72 12.26
C ALA A 551 17.23 11.45 11.05
N SER A 552 16.38 11.93 10.13
CA SER A 552 16.78 12.70 8.96
C SER A 552 16.66 14.22 9.20
N GLY A 553 16.24 14.64 10.39
CA GLY A 553 16.01 16.04 10.73
C GLY A 553 14.71 16.60 10.14
N TRP A 554 13.68 15.77 9.93
CA TRP A 554 12.37 16.18 9.43
C TRP A 554 11.33 16.24 10.54
N THR A 555 10.43 17.22 10.48
CA THR A 555 9.24 17.30 11.33
C THR A 555 8.10 16.47 10.75
N ALA A 556 7.10 16.15 11.59
CA ALA A 556 5.88 15.48 11.13
C ALA A 556 5.09 16.33 10.11
N GLN A 557 5.05 17.66 10.30
CA GLN A 557 4.43 18.61 9.37
C GLN A 557 5.05 18.56 7.97
N GLU A 558 6.38 18.53 7.87
CA GLU A 558 7.07 18.45 6.58
C GLU A 558 6.81 17.12 5.86
N HIS A 559 6.68 16.02 6.60
CA HIS A 559 6.30 14.72 6.04
C HIS A 559 4.86 14.74 5.50
N ALA A 560 3.93 15.36 6.23
CA ALA A 560 2.54 15.55 5.77
C ALA A 560 2.50 16.37 4.48
N ALA A 561 3.14 17.55 4.46
CA ALA A 561 3.18 18.44 3.31
C ALA A 561 3.86 17.79 2.07
N LEU A 562 4.98 17.08 2.26
CA LEU A 562 5.65 16.38 1.16
C LEU A 562 4.76 15.30 0.50
N ARG A 563 3.92 14.63 1.30
CA ARG A 563 3.04 13.54 0.89
C ARG A 563 1.66 13.98 0.45
N GLY A 564 1.40 15.30 0.45
CA GLY A 564 0.15 15.88 -0.01
C GLY A 564 -0.98 15.89 1.03
N HIS A 565 -0.67 15.58 2.30
CA HIS A 565 -1.64 15.64 3.40
C HIS A 565 -1.71 17.07 3.95
N MET A 566 -2.15 18.01 3.13
CA MET A 566 -2.11 19.45 3.45
C MET A 566 -3.03 19.82 4.63
N ASP A 567 -4.22 19.22 4.73
CA ASP A 567 -5.12 19.42 5.87
C ASP A 567 -4.42 19.15 7.22
N ILE A 568 -3.60 18.09 7.27
CA ILE A 568 -2.80 17.73 8.45
C ILE A 568 -1.67 18.74 8.67
N ALA A 569 -0.98 19.13 7.60
CA ALA A 569 0.12 20.09 7.68
C ALA A 569 -0.35 21.48 8.17
N ASP A 570 -1.55 21.91 7.78
CA ASP A 570 -2.14 23.18 8.18
C ASP A 570 -2.56 23.16 9.65
N ILE A 571 -3.21 22.09 10.12
CA ILE A 571 -3.56 21.91 11.54
C ILE A 571 -2.31 21.91 12.42
N LEU A 572 -1.24 21.24 11.99
CA LEU A 572 0.03 21.26 12.71
C LEU A 572 0.65 22.65 12.72
N ASN A 573 0.57 23.39 11.62
CA ASN A 573 1.08 24.76 11.57
C ASN A 573 0.34 25.66 12.57
N GLU A 574 -0.99 25.65 12.55
CA GLU A 574 -1.86 26.41 13.46
C GLU A 574 -1.59 26.07 14.92
N ALA A 575 -1.48 24.78 15.26
CA ALA A 575 -1.19 24.33 16.63
C ALA A 575 0.20 24.78 17.11
N THR A 576 1.17 24.91 16.21
CA THR A 576 2.51 25.39 16.57
C THR A 576 2.59 26.91 16.74
N ASP A 577 1.77 27.69 16.03
CA ASP A 577 1.72 29.14 16.19
C ASP A 577 1.09 29.53 17.54
N VAL A 578 0.02 28.83 17.96
CA VAL A 578 -0.65 29.05 19.25
C VAL A 578 0.23 28.70 20.46
N SER A 579 1.10 27.69 20.35
CA SER A 579 2.04 27.34 21.43
C SER A 579 3.23 28.31 21.57
N SER A 580 3.48 29.15 20.55
CA SER A 580 4.56 30.15 20.58
C SER A 580 4.18 31.46 21.27
N SER A 581 2.89 31.74 21.49
CA SER A 581 2.45 32.97 22.18
C SER A 581 2.52 32.90 23.72
N ASP A 582 2.83 31.74 24.30
CA ASP A 582 2.90 31.52 25.76
C ASP A 582 4.33 31.36 26.31
N SER A 583 5.36 31.58 25.49
CA SER A 583 6.76 31.50 25.94
C SER A 583 7.65 32.62 25.38
N GLU A 584 7.47 33.83 25.90
CA GLU A 584 8.58 34.79 25.92
C GLU A 584 9.59 34.38 27.01
N ASP A 585 10.88 34.48 26.65
CA ASP A 585 12.09 34.19 27.44
C ASP A 585 12.50 32.71 27.62
N SER A 586 13.27 32.17 26.65
CA SER A 586 14.67 31.80 26.92
C SER A 586 15.44 31.24 25.70
N SER A 587 16.57 31.90 25.44
CA SER A 587 17.81 31.39 24.85
C SER A 587 17.83 30.89 23.39
N SER A 588 18.47 31.74 22.58
CA SER A 588 19.23 31.39 21.39
C SER A 588 20.10 30.13 21.58
N THR A 589 19.77 29.05 20.88
CA THR A 589 20.73 27.97 20.60
C THR A 589 21.10 27.96 19.13
N THR A 590 22.38 28.22 18.92
CA THR A 590 23.17 28.19 17.69
C THR A 590 22.75 27.09 16.71
N ALA A 591 22.43 27.51 15.48
CA ALA A 591 22.32 26.66 14.32
C ALA A 591 23.69 26.02 13.99
N SER A 592 23.95 24.85 14.57
CA SER A 592 24.99 23.94 14.08
C SER A 592 24.43 23.16 12.88
N SER A 593 25.13 23.19 11.76
CA SER A 593 24.82 22.44 10.54
C SER A 593 24.88 20.91 10.76
N PRO A 594 23.80 20.14 10.51
CA PRO A 594 23.83 18.66 10.51
C PRO A 594 23.51 18.08 9.10
N PRO A 595 23.64 16.75 8.90
CA PRO A 595 24.13 16.15 7.65
C PRO A 595 23.08 15.95 6.55
N LYS A 596 23.59 15.67 5.34
CA LYS A 596 22.83 15.45 4.10
C LYS A 596 21.74 14.38 4.25
N PRO A 597 20.49 14.62 3.79
CA PRO A 597 19.49 13.56 3.66
C PRO A 597 19.90 12.64 2.50
N THR A 598 20.36 11.45 2.83
CA THR A 598 20.66 10.42 1.84
C THR A 598 19.36 9.80 1.32
N SER A 599 18.88 10.27 0.16
CA SER A 599 17.90 9.52 -0.63
C SER A 599 18.53 8.22 -1.15
N LEU A 600 17.70 7.18 -1.19
CA LEU A 600 18.09 5.78 -1.41
C LEU A 600 18.69 5.48 -2.82
N GLU A 601 18.77 6.47 -3.71
CA GLU A 601 19.29 6.31 -5.08
C GLU A 601 20.72 6.85 -5.27
N ALA A 602 21.21 7.75 -4.41
CA ALA A 602 22.52 8.39 -4.58
C ALA A 602 23.73 7.54 -4.09
N LEU A 603 23.50 6.40 -3.45
CA LEU A 603 24.56 5.54 -2.89
C LEU A 603 25.32 4.66 -3.92
N ARG A 604 25.19 4.92 -5.23
CA ARG A 604 25.88 4.13 -6.27
C ARG A 604 27.16 4.73 -6.83
N SER A 605 27.56 5.94 -6.44
CA SER A 605 28.75 6.57 -7.02
C SER A 605 29.48 7.48 -6.02
N ALA A 606 30.18 6.89 -5.05
CA ALA A 606 31.29 7.56 -4.35
C ALA A 606 32.19 6.54 -3.63
N GLN A 607 33.21 6.04 -4.34
CA GLN A 607 34.48 5.62 -3.74
C GLN A 607 35.60 6.21 -4.59
N SER A 608 35.99 7.45 -4.30
CA SER A 608 37.36 7.95 -4.52
C SER A 608 37.56 9.28 -3.78
N SER A 609 38.31 9.19 -2.68
CA SER A 609 39.32 10.13 -2.15
C SER A 609 39.10 11.65 -2.19
N GLN A 610 39.22 12.21 -0.98
CA GLN A 610 39.40 13.61 -0.62
C GLN A 610 40.56 14.29 -1.36
N SER A 611 40.32 15.50 -1.87
CA SER A 611 41.26 16.63 -1.79
C SER A 611 40.46 17.93 -1.84
N ASN A 612 40.72 18.83 -0.88
CA ASN A 612 40.13 20.16 -0.82
C ASN A 612 40.76 21.01 -1.93
N ILE A 613 40.04 21.15 -3.03
CA ILE A 613 40.28 22.16 -4.06
C ILE A 613 38.97 22.93 -4.19
N ILE A 614 39.06 24.26 -4.08
CA ILE A 614 37.97 25.20 -4.33
C ILE A 614 37.31 24.83 -5.66
N ARG A 615 36.09 24.29 -5.59
CA ARG A 615 35.32 23.89 -6.78
C ARG A 615 34.92 25.16 -7.54
N THR A 616 35.63 25.42 -8.63
CA THR A 616 35.11 26.16 -9.77
C THR A 616 33.77 25.56 -10.20
N THR A 617 32.77 26.43 -10.39
CA THR A 617 31.40 26.18 -10.86
C THR A 617 31.23 24.90 -11.69
N GLU A 618 30.52 23.91 -11.15
CA GLU A 618 30.17 22.68 -11.88
C GLU A 618 29.09 22.99 -12.94
N PRO A 619 29.16 22.40 -14.14
CA PRO A 619 28.14 22.60 -15.17
C PRO A 619 26.81 21.94 -14.77
N VAL A 620 25.73 22.68 -15.03
CA VAL A 620 24.33 22.31 -14.78
C VAL A 620 23.94 20.99 -15.46
N LYS A 621 22.91 20.32 -14.93
CA LYS A 621 22.29 19.11 -15.48
C LYS A 621 22.18 19.18 -17.01
N THR A 622 22.87 18.27 -17.70
CA THR A 622 22.56 17.90 -19.08
C THR A 622 21.12 17.40 -19.13
N PHE A 623 20.20 18.15 -19.73
CA PHE A 623 18.92 17.61 -20.11
C PHE A 623 19.02 17.17 -21.57
N GLY A 624 19.04 15.86 -21.76
CA GLY A 624 18.94 15.20 -23.06
C GLY A 624 17.75 14.28 -22.98
N HIS A 625 16.69 14.62 -23.70
CA HIS A 625 15.49 13.81 -23.72
C HIS A 625 15.75 12.51 -24.44
N ARG A 626 15.17 11.41 -23.95
CA ARG A 626 15.22 10.11 -24.60
C ARG A 626 14.20 10.11 -25.74
N TYR A 627 14.43 10.94 -26.77
CA TYR A 627 13.48 11.05 -27.87
C TYR A 627 13.59 9.85 -28.81
N LEU A 628 12.46 9.49 -29.41
CA LEU A 628 12.29 8.37 -30.32
C LEU A 628 12.62 8.79 -31.74
N THR A 629 13.33 7.93 -32.47
CA THR A 629 13.65 8.14 -33.88
C THR A 629 12.76 7.28 -34.77
N ASN A 630 12.87 5.95 -34.64
CA ASN A 630 12.18 5.01 -35.52
C ASN A 630 11.24 4.04 -34.78
N GLU A 631 11.52 3.74 -33.51
CA GLU A 631 10.73 2.80 -32.71
C GLU A 631 9.72 3.54 -31.84
N SER A 632 8.54 2.94 -31.69
CA SER A 632 7.53 3.34 -30.71
C SER A 632 7.81 2.65 -29.37
N ILE A 633 7.41 3.29 -28.27
CA ILE A 633 7.49 2.71 -26.93
C ILE A 633 6.09 2.38 -26.43
N VAL A 634 5.96 1.23 -25.77
CA VAL A 634 4.78 0.82 -25.01
C VAL A 634 5.17 0.78 -23.53
N LEU A 635 4.54 1.63 -22.74
CA LEU A 635 4.65 1.66 -21.29
C LEU A 635 3.46 0.91 -20.69
N VAL A 636 3.69 -0.05 -19.80
CA VAL A 636 2.65 -0.87 -19.17
C VAL A 636 2.73 -0.70 -17.66
N SER A 637 1.69 -0.16 -17.04
CA SER A 637 1.55 -0.02 -15.58
C SER A 637 0.53 -1.02 -15.06
N LEU A 638 0.89 -1.81 -14.05
CA LEU A 638 -0.08 -2.72 -13.41
C LEU A 638 -0.92 -1.97 -12.38
N GLY A 639 -2.20 -2.31 -12.26
CA GLY A 639 -3.16 -1.60 -11.40
C GLY A 639 -3.83 -0.41 -12.09
N SER A 640 -4.66 0.31 -11.33
CA SER A 640 -5.21 1.59 -11.77
C SER A 640 -4.27 2.73 -11.40
N MET A 641 -4.27 3.78 -12.22
CA MET A 641 -3.64 5.06 -11.91
C MET A 641 -4.63 6.04 -11.27
N ASP A 642 -5.93 5.71 -11.32
CA ASP A 642 -7.02 6.51 -10.74
C ASP A 642 -7.19 6.17 -9.26
N MET A 643 -6.80 7.09 -8.38
CA MET A 643 -6.87 6.92 -6.92
C MET A 643 -8.31 6.77 -6.40
N ARG A 644 -9.33 7.05 -7.22
CA ARG A 644 -10.75 6.89 -6.86
C ARG A 644 -11.20 5.42 -6.96
N LYS A 645 -10.39 4.56 -7.59
CA LYS A 645 -10.68 3.13 -7.78
C LYS A 645 -9.77 2.28 -6.91
N ASP A 646 -10.35 1.53 -5.99
CA ASP A 646 -9.64 0.53 -5.20
C ASP A 646 -9.67 -0.83 -5.92
N THR A 647 -8.99 -0.91 -7.07
CA THR A 647 -8.88 -2.16 -7.84
C THR A 647 -7.47 -2.74 -7.74
N PRO A 648 -7.30 -3.97 -7.20
CA PRO A 648 -5.98 -4.58 -7.11
C PRO A 648 -5.45 -4.88 -8.51
N ALA A 649 -4.12 -4.75 -8.69
CA ALA A 649 -3.45 -5.04 -9.95
C ALA A 649 -3.69 -6.48 -10.45
N VAL A 650 -3.75 -7.44 -9.52
CA VAL A 650 -4.10 -8.84 -9.83
C VAL A 650 -5.10 -9.32 -8.80
N LYS A 651 -6.26 -9.77 -9.29
CA LYS A 651 -7.29 -10.40 -8.48
C LYS A 651 -7.37 -11.86 -8.89
N LEU A 652 -7.08 -12.76 -7.96
CA LEU A 652 -7.25 -14.20 -8.19
C LEU A 652 -8.54 -14.66 -7.50
N ASP A 653 -9.27 -15.54 -8.18
CA ASP A 653 -10.52 -16.08 -7.64
C ASP A 653 -10.23 -16.99 -6.44
N GLN A 654 -11.18 -17.07 -5.51
CA GLN A 654 -11.05 -17.97 -4.37
C GLN A 654 -11.25 -19.42 -4.86
N ILE A 655 -10.43 -20.35 -4.39
CA ILE A 655 -10.39 -21.72 -4.94
C ILE A 655 -10.84 -22.73 -3.91
N PRO A 656 -11.76 -23.66 -4.24
CA PRO A 656 -12.14 -24.71 -3.32
C PRO A 656 -10.91 -25.45 -2.77
N ILE A 657 -10.83 -25.68 -1.45
CA ILE A 657 -9.71 -26.39 -0.80
C ILE A 657 -9.50 -27.77 -1.44
N ALA A 658 -10.60 -28.39 -1.90
CA ALA A 658 -10.59 -29.65 -2.64
C ALA A 658 -9.82 -29.54 -3.97
N GLU A 659 -9.87 -28.40 -4.67
CA GLU A 659 -9.23 -28.15 -5.97
C GLU A 659 -7.89 -27.40 -5.86
N ALA A 660 -7.50 -26.99 -4.66
CA ALA A 660 -6.26 -26.24 -4.43
C ALA A 660 -4.98 -26.98 -4.87
N HIS A 661 -5.05 -28.32 -4.97
CA HIS A 661 -3.92 -29.15 -5.42
C HIS A 661 -3.75 -29.17 -6.95
N SER A 662 -4.83 -28.98 -7.72
CA SER A 662 -4.80 -29.00 -9.19
C SER A 662 -4.29 -27.68 -9.76
N THR A 663 -4.59 -26.57 -9.09
CA THR A 663 -4.27 -25.21 -9.56
C THR A 663 -2.94 -24.64 -9.04
N GLN A 664 -2.35 -25.18 -7.96
CA GLN A 664 -1.12 -24.65 -7.31
C GLN A 664 -1.18 -23.17 -6.88
N LEU A 665 -2.36 -22.54 -6.92
CA LEU A 665 -2.57 -21.12 -6.63
C LEU A 665 -2.45 -20.79 -5.14
N ASP A 666 -2.38 -21.81 -4.29
CA ASP A 666 -2.12 -21.71 -2.86
C ASP A 666 -0.62 -21.59 -2.50
N THR A 667 0.24 -21.42 -3.51
CA THR A 667 1.65 -21.09 -3.36
C THR A 667 1.89 -19.59 -3.36
N ALA A 668 3.09 -19.13 -2.97
CA ALA A 668 3.47 -17.74 -3.21
C ALA A 668 3.60 -17.54 -4.72
N LEU A 669 2.76 -16.68 -5.31
CA LEU A 669 2.69 -16.48 -6.76
C LEU A 669 3.42 -15.21 -7.19
N SER A 670 3.85 -15.19 -8.45
CA SER A 670 4.42 -14.02 -9.11
C SER A 670 3.79 -13.87 -10.49
N VAL A 671 3.67 -12.64 -10.96
CA VAL A 671 3.22 -12.31 -12.31
C VAL A 671 4.45 -11.96 -13.14
N VAL A 672 4.62 -12.60 -14.28
CA VAL A 672 5.63 -12.25 -15.28
C VAL A 672 4.93 -11.54 -16.43
N VAL A 673 5.30 -10.28 -16.64
CA VAL A 673 4.80 -9.50 -17.77
C VAL A 673 5.80 -9.59 -18.92
N THR A 674 5.33 -10.08 -20.08
CA THR A 674 6.11 -10.16 -21.32
C THR A 674 5.31 -9.60 -22.50
N ALA A 675 6.01 -9.26 -23.57
CA ALA A 675 5.38 -8.77 -24.80
C ALA A 675 5.88 -9.58 -26.01
N SER A 676 4.97 -9.96 -26.91
CA SER A 676 5.30 -10.44 -28.26
C SER A 676 5.04 -9.34 -29.27
N GLY A 677 5.91 -9.24 -30.27
CA GLY A 677 5.89 -8.14 -31.24
C GLY A 677 6.54 -6.84 -30.72
N ALA A 678 7.19 -6.90 -29.55
CA ALA A 678 7.98 -5.82 -28.97
C ALA A 678 9.24 -6.39 -28.29
N GLN A 679 10.29 -5.57 -28.17
CA GLN A 679 11.54 -5.88 -27.48
C GLN A 679 11.52 -5.26 -26.07
N GLY A 680 11.89 -6.03 -25.05
CA GLY A 680 12.00 -5.56 -23.67
C GLY A 680 12.30 -6.70 -22.70
N GLU A 681 12.84 -6.39 -21.53
CA GLU A 681 13.14 -7.41 -20.52
C GLU A 681 11.85 -7.85 -19.79
N PRO A 682 11.58 -9.17 -19.68
CA PRO A 682 10.52 -9.70 -18.83
C PRO A 682 10.64 -9.17 -17.40
N THR A 683 9.53 -8.69 -16.84
CA THR A 683 9.49 -8.20 -15.46
C THR A 683 8.65 -9.14 -14.59
N THR A 684 9.29 -9.72 -13.57
CA THR A 684 8.64 -10.58 -12.57
C THR A 684 8.30 -9.78 -11.32
N ILE A 685 7.04 -9.88 -10.89
CA ILE A 685 6.47 -9.13 -9.76
C ILE A 685 5.86 -10.14 -8.79
N ASP A 686 6.36 -10.17 -7.55
CA ASP A 686 5.85 -11.06 -6.50
C ASP A 686 4.45 -10.59 -6.06
N LEU A 687 3.50 -11.52 -5.88
CA LEU A 687 2.15 -11.25 -5.36
C LEU A 687 2.12 -11.39 -3.81
N PRO A 688 1.33 -10.57 -3.09
CA PRO A 688 0.49 -9.48 -3.59
C PRO A 688 1.33 -8.29 -4.08
N VAL A 689 0.84 -7.66 -5.14
CA VAL A 689 1.47 -6.50 -5.78
C VAL A 689 1.57 -5.35 -4.77
N GLN A 690 2.68 -4.60 -4.79
CA GLN A 690 2.86 -3.42 -3.93
C GLN A 690 2.08 -2.21 -4.47
N ASP A 691 1.57 -1.37 -3.58
CA ASP A 691 0.74 -0.20 -3.91
C ASP A 691 1.39 0.80 -4.89
N ASN A 692 2.72 0.83 -4.96
CA ASN A 692 3.45 1.78 -5.81
C ASN A 692 3.69 1.28 -7.24
N ILE A 693 3.31 0.06 -7.62
CA ILE A 693 3.71 -0.48 -8.92
C ILE A 693 3.08 0.26 -10.11
N SER A 694 1.90 0.87 -9.91
CA SER A 694 1.21 1.65 -10.94
C SER A 694 2.08 2.81 -11.45
N THR A 695 2.97 3.34 -10.60
CA THR A 695 3.90 4.42 -10.92
C THR A 695 5.19 3.97 -11.60
N GLU A 696 5.48 2.65 -11.62
CA GLU A 696 6.68 2.06 -12.21
C GLU A 696 6.34 1.25 -13.47
N PRO A 697 6.19 1.90 -14.65
CA PRO A 697 5.81 1.18 -15.85
C PRO A 697 6.93 0.29 -16.39
N ILE A 698 6.50 -0.83 -16.96
CA ILE A 698 7.31 -1.78 -17.70
C ILE A 698 7.42 -1.27 -19.15
N VAL A 699 8.64 -1.24 -19.68
CA VAL A 699 8.94 -0.58 -20.96
C VAL A 699 9.24 -1.62 -22.04
N PHE A 700 8.52 -1.53 -23.15
CA PHE A 700 8.77 -2.31 -24.37
C PHE A 700 8.95 -1.38 -25.57
N SER A 701 9.84 -1.70 -26.52
CA SER A 701 10.00 -0.98 -27.79
C SER A 701 9.50 -1.81 -28.97
N THR A 702 8.92 -1.17 -29.98
CA THR A 702 8.38 -1.85 -31.17
C THR A 702 8.38 -0.94 -32.39
N LEU A 703 8.48 -1.53 -33.58
CA LEU A 703 8.26 -0.80 -34.84
C LEU A 703 6.77 -0.62 -35.15
N ASP A 704 5.91 -1.49 -34.62
CA ASP A 704 4.48 -1.50 -34.94
C ASP A 704 3.65 -1.89 -33.70
N ALA A 705 3.10 -0.87 -33.03
CA ALA A 705 2.31 -1.05 -31.82
C ALA A 705 1.03 -1.88 -32.03
N SER A 706 0.51 -1.96 -33.27
CA SER A 706 -0.72 -2.71 -33.56
C SER A 706 -0.55 -4.23 -33.44
N LYS A 707 0.68 -4.73 -33.58
CA LYS A 707 1.05 -6.15 -33.50
C LYS A 707 1.44 -6.62 -32.10
N VAL A 708 1.48 -5.70 -31.14
CA VAL A 708 1.93 -6.02 -29.78
C VAL A 708 0.86 -6.80 -29.02
N LYS A 709 1.29 -7.90 -28.43
CA LYS A 709 0.49 -8.72 -27.52
C LYS A 709 1.21 -8.78 -26.17
N LEU A 710 0.52 -8.40 -25.10
CA LEU A 710 1.01 -8.52 -23.73
C LEU A 710 0.57 -9.85 -23.14
N TYR A 711 1.48 -10.52 -22.45
CA TYR A 711 1.21 -11.74 -21.69
C TYR A 711 1.47 -11.50 -20.20
N PHE A 712 0.53 -11.92 -19.39
CA PHE A 712 0.61 -11.90 -17.93
C PHE A 712 0.61 -13.35 -17.44
N ASP A 713 1.81 -13.91 -17.25
CA ASP A 713 1.99 -15.31 -16.85
C ASP A 713 2.06 -15.41 -15.32
N ILE A 714 1.16 -16.18 -14.71
CA ILE A 714 1.20 -16.50 -13.28
C ILE A 714 2.11 -17.71 -13.07
N ILE A 715 3.15 -17.52 -12.26
CA ILE A 715 4.11 -18.58 -11.90
C ILE A 715 4.26 -18.67 -10.38
N PRO A 716 4.62 -19.83 -9.82
CA PRO A 716 5.05 -19.89 -8.43
C PRO A 716 6.39 -19.14 -8.25
N THR A 717 6.45 -18.22 -7.28
CA THR A 717 7.56 -17.28 -7.00
C THR A 717 8.93 -17.96 -6.85
N TYR A 718 8.91 -19.20 -6.35
CA TYR A 718 10.13 -19.90 -5.96
C TYR A 718 10.59 -20.95 -6.98
N THR A 719 9.69 -21.42 -7.86
CA THR A 719 10.03 -22.27 -9.02
C THR A 719 10.59 -21.40 -10.15
N GLY A 720 11.90 -21.27 -10.22
CA GLY A 720 12.59 -20.48 -11.24
C GLY A 720 12.56 -21.06 -12.66
N SER A 721 11.58 -21.90 -13.00
CA SER A 721 11.39 -22.46 -14.34
C SER A 721 10.17 -21.79 -14.98
N GLU A 722 10.38 -21.13 -16.13
CA GLU A 722 9.28 -20.62 -16.98
C GLU A 722 8.35 -21.75 -17.48
N ASP A 723 8.72 -23.01 -17.26
CA ASP A 723 7.98 -24.19 -17.72
C ASP A 723 6.73 -24.52 -16.88
N ASN A 724 6.62 -24.03 -15.64
CA ASN A 724 5.44 -24.27 -14.77
C ASN A 724 4.55 -23.02 -14.68
N LYS A 725 3.76 -22.77 -15.74
CA LYS A 725 2.78 -21.68 -15.80
C LYS A 725 1.45 -22.15 -15.24
N VAL A 726 0.94 -21.45 -14.24
CA VAL A 726 -0.35 -21.73 -13.59
C VAL A 726 -1.51 -21.18 -14.42
N GLY A 727 -1.32 -19.98 -14.97
CA GLY A 727 -2.27 -19.37 -15.89
C GLY A 727 -1.69 -18.20 -16.64
N ARG A 728 -2.42 -17.73 -17.66
CA ARG A 728 -1.99 -16.67 -18.56
C ARG A 728 -3.14 -15.74 -18.89
N GLY A 729 -2.95 -14.44 -18.65
CA GLY A 729 -3.75 -13.37 -19.26
C GLY A 729 -3.12 -12.90 -20.57
N VAL A 730 -3.93 -12.60 -21.58
CA VAL A 730 -3.46 -12.10 -22.89
C VAL A 730 -4.20 -10.82 -23.27
N ALA A 731 -3.45 -9.74 -23.52
CA ALA A 731 -4.01 -8.49 -24.04
C ALA A 731 -3.44 -8.18 -25.43
N ILE A 732 -4.32 -7.97 -26.41
CA ILE A 732 -3.95 -7.54 -27.76
C ILE A 732 -4.18 -6.03 -27.84
N LEU A 733 -3.13 -5.22 -27.95
CA LEU A 733 -3.26 -3.76 -27.81
C LEU A 733 -4.21 -3.13 -28.84
N SER A 734 -4.25 -3.68 -30.06
CA SER A 734 -5.12 -3.21 -31.14
C SER A 734 -6.61 -3.50 -30.92
N SER A 735 -6.98 -4.55 -30.17
CA SER A 735 -8.40 -4.82 -29.85
C SER A 735 -8.86 -4.10 -28.59
N VAL A 736 -7.93 -3.78 -27.69
CA VAL A 736 -8.21 -3.14 -26.40
C VAL A 736 -8.42 -1.62 -26.57
N LYS A 737 -7.63 -0.96 -27.43
CA LYS A 737 -7.79 0.48 -27.70
C LYS A 737 -8.84 0.72 -28.80
N GLN A 738 -10.12 0.79 -28.44
CA GLN A 738 -11.18 1.17 -29.38
C GLN A 738 -11.06 2.67 -29.71
N ALA A 739 -10.73 2.99 -30.96
CA ALA A 739 -10.71 4.37 -31.44
C ALA A 739 -12.14 4.88 -31.65
N ILE A 740 -12.45 6.07 -31.15
CA ILE A 740 -13.75 6.73 -31.37
C ILE A 740 -13.58 7.72 -32.53
N GLY A 741 -13.98 7.32 -33.74
CA GLY A 741 -13.79 8.14 -34.94
C GLY A 741 -12.31 8.34 -35.33
N LEU A 742 -12.01 9.38 -36.13
CA LEU A 742 -10.74 9.46 -36.85
C LEU A 742 -9.51 9.85 -36.01
N LYS A 743 -9.67 10.49 -34.84
CA LYS A 743 -8.57 10.96 -33.97
C LYS A 743 -9.01 11.20 -32.51
N ARG A 744 -9.96 10.43 -31.99
CA ARG A 744 -10.38 10.55 -30.58
C ARG A 744 -10.18 9.25 -29.82
N MET A 745 -9.97 9.37 -28.52
CA MET A 745 -9.80 8.25 -27.60
C MET A 745 -10.67 8.43 -26.36
N ASN A 746 -11.02 7.30 -25.74
CA ASN A 746 -11.62 7.29 -24.43
C ASN A 746 -10.58 7.70 -23.38
N LEU A 747 -11.00 8.51 -22.40
CA LEU A 747 -10.18 8.92 -21.26
C LEU A 747 -10.08 7.82 -20.19
N GLN A 748 -10.98 6.84 -20.21
CA GLN A 748 -10.90 5.67 -19.35
C GLN A 748 -9.80 4.73 -19.84
N GLY A 749 -8.65 4.73 -19.14
CA GLY A 749 -7.46 3.96 -19.50
C GLY A 749 -7.31 2.59 -18.83
N ASP A 750 -8.12 2.26 -17.83
CA ASP A 750 -8.01 0.97 -17.12
C ASP A 750 -8.51 -0.18 -17.99
N VAL A 751 -7.69 -1.24 -18.09
CA VAL A 751 -8.00 -2.45 -18.83
C VAL A 751 -7.94 -3.65 -17.90
N SER A 752 -8.97 -4.49 -17.96
CA SER A 752 -9.04 -5.75 -17.22
C SER A 752 -9.04 -6.93 -18.17
N VAL A 753 -8.15 -7.90 -17.96
CA VAL A 753 -8.04 -9.11 -18.77
C VAL A 753 -8.17 -10.35 -17.86
N PRO A 754 -9.01 -11.34 -18.22
CA PRO A 754 -9.12 -12.58 -17.46
C PRO A 754 -7.83 -13.41 -17.59
N ILE A 755 -7.43 -14.05 -16.50
CA ILE A 755 -6.33 -14.99 -16.45
C ILE A 755 -6.90 -16.38 -16.68
N MET A 756 -6.42 -17.05 -17.73
CA MET A 756 -6.86 -18.40 -18.08
C MET A 756 -5.93 -19.45 -17.46
N GLY A 757 -6.48 -20.41 -16.72
CA GLY A 757 -5.75 -21.55 -16.18
C GLY A 757 -5.41 -22.60 -17.25
N THR A 758 -4.64 -23.64 -16.87
CA THR A 758 -4.30 -24.76 -17.77
C THR A 758 -5.53 -25.57 -18.22
N ASN A 759 -6.60 -25.54 -17.44
CA ASN A 759 -7.89 -26.17 -17.72
C ASN A 759 -8.83 -25.29 -18.57
N LEU A 760 -8.37 -24.13 -19.05
CA LEU A 760 -9.20 -23.13 -19.76
C LEU A 760 -10.33 -22.53 -18.92
N GLU A 761 -10.23 -22.59 -17.59
CA GLU A 761 -11.09 -21.83 -16.70
C GLU A 761 -10.46 -20.49 -16.33
N VAL A 762 -11.31 -19.50 -16.04
CA VAL A 762 -10.85 -18.21 -15.55
C VAL A 762 -10.50 -18.36 -14.07
N ILE A 763 -9.24 -18.10 -13.73
CA ILE A 763 -8.70 -18.20 -12.36
C ILE A 763 -8.56 -16.83 -11.67
N GLY A 764 -8.91 -15.76 -12.38
CA GLY A 764 -8.81 -14.38 -11.91
C GLY A 764 -8.72 -13.37 -13.05
N CYS A 765 -8.32 -12.15 -12.73
CA CYS A 765 -8.07 -11.09 -13.69
C CYS A 765 -6.83 -10.24 -13.35
N VAL A 766 -6.22 -9.67 -14.39
CA VAL A 766 -5.17 -8.64 -14.27
C VAL A 766 -5.75 -7.31 -14.72
N ASN A 767 -5.55 -6.29 -13.88
CA ASN A 767 -5.86 -4.90 -14.17
C ASN A 767 -4.57 -4.15 -14.50
N PHE A 768 -4.56 -3.40 -15.59
CA PHE A 768 -3.40 -2.62 -16.01
C PHE A 768 -3.81 -1.44 -16.89
N ASN A 769 -2.90 -0.48 -17.03
CA ASN A 769 -2.97 0.64 -17.96
C ASN A 769 -1.76 0.58 -18.91
N PHE A 770 -1.89 1.10 -20.12
CA PHE A 770 -0.77 1.22 -21.04
C PHE A 770 -0.79 2.52 -21.86
N LEU A 771 0.40 3.05 -22.12
CA LEU A 771 0.61 4.22 -22.98
C LEU A 771 1.51 3.86 -24.16
N VAL A 772 1.03 4.16 -25.37
CA VAL A 772 1.81 3.99 -26.61
C VAL A 772 2.30 5.36 -27.07
N ILE A 773 3.62 5.51 -27.19
CA ILE A 773 4.26 6.73 -27.68
C ILE A 773 4.90 6.45 -29.02
N THR A 774 4.46 7.16 -30.06
CA THR A 774 5.02 7.06 -31.42
C THR A 774 6.14 8.08 -31.63
N PRO A 775 7.12 7.82 -32.53
CA PRO A 775 8.12 8.81 -32.87
C PRO A 775 7.51 10.03 -33.59
N PHE A 776 8.15 11.19 -33.43
CA PHE A 776 7.82 12.43 -34.13
C PHE A 776 9.04 12.91 -34.90
N SER A 777 8.85 13.47 -36.10
CA SER A 777 9.93 14.00 -36.92
C SER A 777 9.54 15.31 -37.58
N HIS A 778 10.49 16.25 -37.62
CA HIS A 778 10.29 17.58 -38.21
C HIS A 778 11.61 18.12 -38.80
N PRO A 779 11.60 18.84 -39.93
CA PRO A 779 12.83 19.36 -40.56
C PRO A 779 13.67 20.29 -39.66
N ASN A 780 13.01 21.10 -38.82
CA ASN A 780 13.66 22.02 -37.87
C ASN A 780 14.05 21.36 -36.54
N MET A 781 13.88 20.05 -36.40
CA MET A 781 14.27 19.32 -35.20
C MET A 781 15.78 19.01 -35.24
N GLY A 782 16.55 19.65 -34.37
CA GLY A 782 18.00 19.47 -34.30
C GLY A 782 18.52 19.31 -32.87
N ILE A 783 19.51 18.44 -32.69
CA ILE A 783 20.28 18.34 -31.44
C ILE A 783 21.43 19.34 -31.53
N THR A 784 21.44 20.37 -30.68
CA THR A 784 22.61 21.25 -30.54
C THR A 784 23.01 21.31 -29.07
N ALA A 785 24.31 21.12 -28.78
CA ALA A 785 24.85 21.09 -27.42
C ALA A 785 24.59 22.37 -26.59
N LYS A 786 24.24 23.50 -27.25
CA LYS A 786 23.88 24.76 -26.58
C LYS A 786 22.43 24.78 -26.06
N HIS A 787 21.56 23.91 -26.58
CA HIS A 787 20.13 23.89 -26.25
C HIS A 787 19.77 22.86 -25.16
N THR A 788 20.65 21.91 -24.84
CA THR A 788 20.42 20.80 -23.91
C THR A 788 20.92 21.06 -22.49
N TYR A 789 21.32 22.30 -22.19
CA TYR A 789 21.80 22.69 -20.87
C TYR A 789 20.93 23.82 -20.32
N TRP A 790 20.34 23.59 -19.16
CA TRP A 790 19.77 24.66 -18.37
C TRP A 790 20.94 25.45 -17.80
N LYS A 791 20.87 26.77 -17.72
CA LYS A 791 21.91 27.55 -17.02
C LYS A 791 21.33 27.96 -15.68
N GLU A 792 22.04 27.66 -14.61
CA GLU A 792 21.74 28.16 -13.29
C GLU A 792 21.86 29.68 -13.37
N LEU A 793 20.73 30.35 -13.16
CA LEU A 793 20.64 31.79 -13.20
C LEU A 793 20.98 32.31 -11.81
N SER A 794 21.73 33.41 -11.75
CA SER A 794 22.11 34.05 -10.49
C SER A 794 20.92 34.65 -9.71
N SER A 795 19.73 34.69 -10.30
CA SER A 795 18.51 35.26 -9.72
C SER A 795 17.27 34.48 -10.14
N THR A 796 16.32 34.33 -9.21
CA THR A 796 14.99 33.73 -9.45
C THR A 796 14.25 34.43 -10.59
N MET A 797 13.71 33.66 -11.53
CA MET A 797 12.96 34.19 -12.66
C MET A 797 11.52 34.50 -12.29
N VAL A 798 10.96 35.52 -12.96
CA VAL A 798 9.54 35.86 -12.87
C VAL A 798 8.85 35.45 -14.16
N ILE A 799 7.92 34.50 -14.06
CA ILE A 799 7.06 34.06 -15.15
C ILE A 799 5.74 34.82 -15.01
N GLY A 800 5.40 35.60 -16.03
CA GLY A 800 4.17 36.37 -16.05
C GLY A 800 3.01 35.48 -16.47
N HIS A 801 2.08 35.30 -15.55
CA HIS A 801 0.76 34.74 -15.85
C HIS A 801 -0.19 35.86 -16.33
N ARG A 802 -1.38 35.51 -16.81
CA ARG A 802 -2.33 36.39 -17.52
C ARG A 802 -3.05 37.46 -16.66
N GLY A 803 -2.40 37.94 -15.60
CA GLY A 803 -2.99 38.85 -14.60
C GLY A 803 -4.00 38.12 -13.68
N LEU A 804 -4.44 38.77 -12.59
CA LEU A 804 -5.37 38.17 -11.61
C LEU A 804 -6.65 37.76 -12.35
N GLY A 805 -6.72 36.48 -12.72
CA GLY A 805 -7.80 35.84 -13.51
C GLY A 805 -9.13 35.71 -12.76
N LYS A 806 -9.40 36.67 -11.88
CA LYS A 806 -10.69 36.92 -11.24
C LYS A 806 -10.98 38.38 -11.49
N ASN A 807 -11.33 38.64 -12.75
CA ASN A 807 -12.02 39.84 -13.17
C ASN A 807 -13.41 39.83 -12.50
N VAL A 808 -13.47 40.26 -11.22
CA VAL A 808 -14.70 40.36 -10.42
C VAL A 808 -15.33 41.73 -10.66
N SER A 809 -16.66 41.80 -10.74
CA SER A 809 -17.42 43.03 -10.93
C SER A 809 -17.17 44.11 -9.86
N THR A 810 -16.57 43.74 -8.73
CA THR A 810 -16.24 44.65 -7.62
C THR A 810 -14.95 45.44 -7.83
N ASN A 811 -14.10 45.08 -8.80
CA ASN A 811 -12.86 45.80 -9.07
C ASN A 811 -13.14 47.15 -9.77
N ARG A 812 -12.58 48.23 -9.22
CA ARG A 812 -12.76 49.61 -9.72
C ARG A 812 -11.83 49.99 -10.89
N SER A 813 -10.91 49.12 -11.28
CA SER A 813 -9.97 49.36 -12.37
C SER A 813 -10.36 48.57 -13.62
N LEU A 814 -10.27 49.19 -14.81
CA LEU A 814 -10.41 48.50 -16.10
C LEU A 814 -9.34 47.41 -16.23
N GLN A 815 -9.76 46.16 -16.35
CA GLN A 815 -8.86 45.02 -16.58
C GLN A 815 -8.95 44.56 -18.04
N LEU A 816 -7.83 44.05 -18.57
CA LEU A 816 -7.77 43.42 -19.88
C LEU A 816 -8.45 42.05 -19.82
N GLY A 817 -9.20 41.69 -20.87
CA GLY A 817 -9.78 40.36 -21.00
C GLY A 817 -8.70 39.28 -21.05
N GLU A 818 -8.97 38.17 -20.37
CA GLU A 818 -8.10 36.98 -20.33
C GLU A 818 -8.07 36.25 -21.68
N ASN A 819 -7.02 35.44 -21.90
CA ASN A 819 -6.81 34.67 -23.15
C ASN A 819 -6.69 35.54 -24.41
N THR A 820 -6.42 36.83 -24.24
CA THR A 820 -6.21 37.77 -25.35
C THR A 820 -4.72 38.05 -25.51
N LEU A 821 -4.30 38.30 -26.75
CA LEU A 821 -2.93 38.70 -27.05
C LEU A 821 -2.46 39.90 -26.19
N GLN A 822 -3.36 40.83 -25.90
CA GLN A 822 -3.05 42.08 -25.21
C GLN A 822 -2.72 41.84 -23.73
N SER A 823 -3.35 40.86 -23.10
CA SER A 823 -3.01 40.44 -21.73
C SER A 823 -1.56 39.95 -21.62
N PHE A 824 -1.11 39.17 -22.61
CA PHE A 824 0.24 38.62 -22.66
C PHE A 824 1.30 39.68 -23.03
N ILE A 825 0.97 40.61 -23.94
CA ILE A 825 1.83 41.77 -24.23
C ILE A 825 2.03 42.63 -22.97
N ALA A 826 0.96 42.85 -22.20
CA ALA A 826 1.04 43.61 -20.96
C ALA A 826 1.98 42.92 -19.94
N ALA A 827 1.83 41.61 -19.73
CA ALA A 827 2.71 40.85 -18.84
C ALA A 827 4.20 40.93 -19.25
N ALA A 828 4.48 40.83 -20.55
CA ALA A 828 5.83 40.98 -21.10
C ALA A 828 6.39 42.40 -20.85
N ASN A 829 5.61 43.45 -21.11
CA ASN A 829 6.02 44.84 -20.91
C ASN A 829 6.25 45.20 -19.44
N LEU A 830 5.55 44.53 -18.51
CA LEU A 830 5.76 44.66 -17.07
C LEU A 830 7.02 43.95 -16.57
N GLY A 831 7.76 43.30 -17.47
CA GLY A 831 9.08 42.74 -17.20
C GLY A 831 9.10 41.26 -16.87
N ALA A 832 8.12 40.48 -17.34
CA ALA A 832 8.17 39.03 -17.26
C ALA A 832 9.26 38.46 -18.18
N ASN A 833 10.03 37.47 -17.71
CA ASN A 833 11.04 36.79 -18.52
C ASN A 833 10.40 35.80 -19.50
N TYR A 834 9.34 35.14 -19.03
CA TYR A 834 8.49 34.23 -19.78
C TYR A 834 7.04 34.64 -19.61
N VAL A 835 6.22 34.38 -20.62
CA VAL A 835 4.78 34.45 -20.51
C VAL A 835 4.21 33.04 -20.61
N GLU A 836 3.30 32.73 -19.68
CA GLU A 836 2.64 31.43 -19.60
C GLU A 836 1.23 31.49 -20.20
N PHE A 837 0.87 30.45 -20.93
CA PHE A 837 -0.45 30.30 -21.53
C PHE A 837 -0.80 28.83 -21.82
N ASP A 838 -2.09 28.52 -21.68
CA ASP A 838 -2.67 27.21 -21.95
C ASP A 838 -2.97 27.01 -23.44
N VAL A 839 -2.51 25.90 -24.00
CA VAL A 839 -2.81 25.46 -25.37
C VAL A 839 -3.76 24.27 -25.34
N GLN A 840 -4.86 24.39 -26.09
CA GLN A 840 -5.82 23.33 -26.38
C GLN A 840 -6.01 23.18 -27.90
N LEU A 841 -6.66 22.09 -28.33
CA LEU A 841 -7.02 21.88 -29.74
C LEU A 841 -8.53 22.03 -29.95
N THR A 842 -8.90 22.72 -31.02
CA THR A 842 -10.27 22.77 -31.53
C THR A 842 -10.67 21.47 -32.23
N LYS A 843 -11.94 21.33 -32.62
CA LYS A 843 -12.48 20.18 -33.38
C LYS A 843 -11.74 19.91 -34.68
N ASP A 844 -11.28 20.96 -35.34
CA ASP A 844 -10.47 20.98 -36.56
C ASP A 844 -8.96 20.85 -36.30
N HIS A 845 -8.56 20.52 -35.06
CA HIS A 845 -7.18 20.30 -34.63
C HIS A 845 -6.28 21.52 -34.81
N VAL A 846 -6.81 22.72 -34.51
CA VAL A 846 -6.02 23.95 -34.51
C VAL A 846 -5.63 24.31 -33.07
N PRO A 847 -4.34 24.56 -32.78
CA PRO A 847 -3.91 25.00 -31.45
C PRO A 847 -4.39 26.41 -31.13
N VAL A 848 -5.22 26.53 -30.09
CA VAL A 848 -5.80 27.78 -29.59
C VAL A 848 -5.39 28.03 -28.14
N ILE A 849 -5.39 29.32 -27.75
CA ILE A 849 -5.04 29.73 -26.40
C ILE A 849 -6.30 29.88 -25.56
N TYR A 850 -6.49 28.98 -24.59
CA TYR A 850 -7.64 29.04 -23.69
C TYR A 850 -7.39 28.20 -22.43
N HIS A 851 -7.62 28.78 -21.26
CA HIS A 851 -7.31 28.16 -19.98
C HIS A 851 -8.45 27.32 -19.38
N ASP A 852 -9.71 27.57 -19.73
CA ASP A 852 -10.83 26.77 -19.23
C ASP A 852 -11.09 25.60 -20.20
N PHE A 853 -11.57 24.45 -19.70
CA PHE A 853 -11.96 23.37 -20.63
C PHE A 853 -13.25 23.70 -21.38
N LEU A 854 -14.12 24.52 -20.77
CA LEU A 854 -15.44 24.91 -21.29
C LEU A 854 -15.45 26.39 -21.68
N VAL A 855 -15.82 26.66 -22.93
CA VAL A 855 -16.08 28.01 -23.42
C VAL A 855 -17.53 28.36 -23.09
N SER A 856 -17.73 29.30 -22.15
CA SER A 856 -19.04 29.69 -21.62
C SER A 856 -19.50 31.11 -21.99
N GLU A 857 -18.70 31.83 -22.79
CA GLU A 857 -18.94 33.25 -23.14
C GLU A 857 -20.22 33.51 -23.96
N THR A 858 -20.84 32.46 -24.52
CA THR A 858 -22.12 32.56 -25.27
C THR A 858 -23.35 32.26 -24.39
N GLY A 859 -23.14 31.90 -23.12
CA GLY A 859 -24.19 31.37 -22.23
C GLY A 859 -24.41 29.86 -22.36
N ILE A 860 -23.63 29.17 -23.20
CA ILE A 860 -23.62 27.71 -23.37
C ILE A 860 -22.25 27.19 -22.96
N ASP A 861 -22.20 26.11 -22.18
CA ASP A 861 -20.95 25.44 -21.81
C ASP A 861 -20.52 24.47 -22.92
N ALA A 862 -19.56 24.86 -23.76
CA ALA A 862 -19.06 24.03 -24.87
C ALA A 862 -17.57 23.69 -24.69
N PRO A 863 -17.17 22.41 -24.72
CA PRO A 863 -15.75 22.05 -24.65
C PRO A 863 -14.96 22.55 -25.87
N VAL A 864 -13.73 23.04 -25.66
CA VAL A 864 -12.90 23.60 -26.75
C VAL A 864 -12.73 22.61 -27.92
N HIS A 865 -12.51 21.34 -27.62
CA HIS A 865 -12.31 20.28 -28.62
C HIS A 865 -13.58 19.89 -29.41
N THR A 866 -14.73 20.48 -29.09
CA THR A 866 -16.00 20.31 -29.82
C THR A 866 -16.32 21.47 -30.76
N MET A 867 -15.68 22.63 -30.56
CA MET A 867 -15.86 23.83 -31.37
C MET A 867 -14.88 23.88 -32.54
N THR A 868 -15.31 24.38 -33.70
CA THR A 868 -14.37 24.70 -34.80
C THR A 868 -13.58 25.97 -34.49
N LEU A 869 -12.44 26.19 -35.15
CA LEU A 869 -11.66 27.43 -35.00
C LEU A 869 -12.51 28.67 -35.29
N GLU A 870 -13.31 28.64 -36.36
CA GLU A 870 -14.18 29.75 -36.73
C GLU A 870 -15.19 30.06 -35.62
N GLN A 871 -15.82 29.03 -35.06
CA GLN A 871 -16.73 29.20 -33.93
C GLN A 871 -15.99 29.79 -32.73
N PHE A 872 -14.82 29.24 -32.38
CA PHE A 872 -14.01 29.67 -31.25
C PHE A 872 -13.60 31.14 -31.33
N LEU A 873 -13.08 31.61 -32.49
CA LEU A 873 -12.64 33.00 -32.65
C LEU A 873 -13.81 34.01 -32.59
N HIS A 874 -14.96 33.65 -33.16
CA HIS A 874 -16.14 34.54 -33.17
C HIS A 874 -16.95 34.51 -31.86
N VAL A 875 -16.59 33.64 -30.91
CA VAL A 875 -17.20 33.62 -29.57
C VAL A 875 -17.03 34.96 -28.86
N ASN A 876 -15.93 35.68 -29.08
CA ASN A 876 -15.64 36.94 -28.38
C ASN A 876 -15.58 38.16 -29.32
N ASP A 877 -16.17 38.06 -30.51
CA ASP A 877 -16.09 39.13 -31.50
C ASP A 877 -16.96 40.34 -31.06
N PRO A 878 -16.40 41.55 -31.01
CA PRO A 878 -17.16 42.75 -30.73
C PRO A 878 -17.98 43.09 -31.97
N THR A 879 -19.25 42.69 -32.03
CA THR A 879 -20.12 43.17 -33.10
C THR A 879 -20.16 44.71 -33.03
N PRO A 880 -19.74 45.43 -34.09
CA PRO A 880 -19.92 46.88 -34.12
C PRO A 880 -21.42 47.16 -34.08
N ARG A 881 -21.84 48.12 -33.25
CA ARG A 881 -23.15 48.77 -33.35
C ARG A 881 -23.48 48.93 -34.83
N ALA A 882 -24.55 48.29 -35.30
CA ALA A 882 -24.94 48.33 -36.70
C ALA A 882 -25.12 49.79 -37.15
N SER A 883 -24.10 50.37 -37.79
CA SER A 883 -24.27 51.57 -38.59
C SER A 883 -25.05 51.13 -39.82
N ARG A 884 -26.34 51.44 -39.78
CA ARG A 884 -27.35 51.27 -40.84
C ARG A 884 -26.72 51.46 -42.23
N PRO A 885 -26.91 50.54 -43.19
CA PRO A 885 -26.48 50.78 -44.57
C PRO A 885 -27.26 51.96 -45.15
N PRO A 886 -26.65 52.81 -46.00
CA PRO A 886 -27.33 53.95 -46.58
C PRO A 886 -28.46 53.46 -47.50
N SER A 887 -29.67 53.96 -47.25
CA SER A 887 -30.86 53.65 -48.04
C SER A 887 -30.66 54.06 -49.51
N PRO A 888 -31.10 53.26 -50.50
CA PRO A 888 -31.12 53.71 -51.88
C PRO A 888 -32.27 54.71 -52.09
N LEU A 889 -32.01 55.77 -52.86
CA LEU A 889 -32.99 56.75 -53.31
C LEU A 889 -34.08 56.04 -54.13
N LYS A 890 -35.34 56.17 -53.72
CA LYS A 890 -36.50 55.82 -54.55
C LYS A 890 -37.34 57.06 -54.77
N GLU A 891 -37.41 57.46 -56.03
CA GLU A 891 -38.40 58.38 -56.58
C GLU A 891 -39.81 57.84 -56.32
N SER A 892 -40.68 58.71 -55.82
CA SER A 892 -42.13 58.51 -55.75
C SER A 892 -42.76 58.84 -57.10
N PRO A 893 -43.92 58.23 -57.44
CA PRO A 893 -45.15 58.94 -57.10
C PRO A 893 -46.33 58.07 -56.64
N ASN A 894 -47.07 58.63 -55.69
CA ASN A 894 -48.53 58.63 -55.51
C ASN A 894 -49.33 57.37 -55.86
N PHE A 895 -49.99 56.80 -54.85
CA PHE A 895 -51.45 56.64 -54.86
C PHE A 895 -52.02 56.69 -53.43
N ARG A 896 -53.28 57.12 -53.38
CA ARG A 896 -54.05 57.69 -52.28
C ARG A 896 -55.03 56.62 -51.73
N VAL A 897 -55.52 56.84 -50.49
CA VAL A 897 -56.86 56.44 -49.98
C VAL A 897 -57.02 54.97 -49.52
N VAL A 898 -57.73 54.54 -48.46
CA VAL A 898 -58.41 55.07 -47.25
C VAL A 898 -58.83 53.82 -46.42
N ARG A 899 -58.85 53.96 -45.09
CA ARG A 899 -59.61 53.25 -44.02
C ARG A 899 -60.00 51.77 -44.17
N GLY A 900 -59.60 51.02 -43.13
CA GLY A 900 -60.54 50.44 -42.17
C GLY A 900 -60.81 48.94 -42.28
N MET A 901 -60.29 48.14 -41.35
CA MET A 901 -61.08 47.39 -40.35
C MET A 901 -60.13 46.67 -39.38
N ASP A 902 -60.58 46.54 -38.14
CA ASP A 902 -59.93 45.87 -37.00
C ASP A 902 -59.44 44.44 -37.28
N ARG A 903 -58.31 44.06 -36.68
CA ARG A 903 -58.30 43.16 -35.50
C ARG A 903 -56.89 42.78 -35.02
N SER A 904 -56.84 42.57 -33.71
CA SER A 904 -55.91 41.74 -32.96
C SER A 904 -54.56 42.35 -32.57
N ARG A 905 -54.54 42.79 -31.30
CA ARG A 905 -53.36 42.96 -30.46
C ARG A 905 -52.45 41.73 -30.53
N SER A 906 -51.24 41.89 -31.06
CA SER A 906 -50.05 41.31 -30.45
C SER A 906 -49.08 42.45 -30.20
N LEU A 907 -48.71 42.61 -28.93
CA LEU A 907 -47.71 43.58 -28.50
C LEU A 907 -46.38 43.26 -29.19
N SER A 908 -46.03 44.01 -30.23
CA SER A 908 -44.65 44.20 -30.63
C SER A 908 -44.09 45.40 -29.86
N LEU A 909 -43.63 45.15 -28.63
CA LEU A 909 -42.61 45.95 -27.97
C LEU A 909 -41.30 45.21 -28.27
N GLY A 910 -40.38 45.65 -29.13
CA GLY A 910 -40.00 47.03 -29.37
C GLY A 910 -38.91 47.45 -28.39
N HIS A 911 -37.72 46.88 -28.56
CA HIS A 911 -36.42 47.46 -28.19
C HIS A 911 -36.18 47.85 -26.72
N GLU A 912 -35.70 46.91 -25.90
CA GLU A 912 -34.83 47.22 -24.75
C GLU A 912 -33.72 46.15 -24.58
N VAL A 913 -32.47 46.59 -24.74
CA VAL A 913 -31.18 46.06 -24.22
C VAL A 913 -30.72 44.62 -24.59
N PRO A 914 -29.78 44.45 -25.54
CA PRO A 914 -29.10 43.16 -25.81
C PRO A 914 -28.37 42.55 -24.58
N ASP A 915 -27.93 43.39 -23.63
CA ASP A 915 -27.20 42.94 -22.44
C ASP A 915 -28.09 42.17 -21.44
N PHE A 916 -29.42 42.37 -21.43
CA PHE A 916 -30.31 41.64 -20.53
C PHE A 916 -30.49 40.17 -20.94
N GLU A 917 -30.70 39.89 -22.24
CA GLU A 917 -30.79 38.51 -22.73
C GLU A 917 -29.48 37.74 -22.53
N MET A 918 -28.34 38.40 -22.72
CA MET A 918 -27.04 37.78 -22.53
C MET A 918 -26.75 37.48 -21.05
N ALA A 919 -27.06 38.43 -20.16
CA ALA A 919 -26.94 38.22 -18.72
C ALA A 919 -27.85 37.10 -18.23
N ASP A 920 -29.06 36.97 -18.78
CA ASP A 920 -29.98 35.88 -18.45
C ASP A 920 -29.48 34.51 -18.97
N ARG A 921 -28.94 34.44 -20.19
CA ARG A 921 -28.28 33.21 -20.67
C ARG A 921 -27.08 32.84 -19.81
N MET A 922 -26.29 33.82 -19.38
CA MET A 922 -25.10 33.59 -18.55
C MET A 922 -25.45 32.95 -17.20
N LYS A 923 -26.63 33.24 -16.63
CA LYS A 923 -27.12 32.59 -15.39
C LYS A 923 -27.26 31.08 -15.50
N HIS A 924 -27.40 30.55 -16.71
CA HIS A 924 -27.56 29.13 -16.95
C HIS A 924 -26.24 28.38 -17.14
N THR A 925 -25.12 29.09 -17.31
CA THR A 925 -23.78 28.49 -17.36
C THR A 925 -23.39 27.89 -16.02
N ARG A 926 -22.57 26.83 -16.06
CA ARG A 926 -22.08 26.16 -14.86
C ARG A 926 -21.27 27.08 -13.96
N ASP A 927 -20.41 27.90 -14.55
CA ASP A 927 -19.58 28.84 -13.82
C ASP A 927 -20.42 29.83 -12.99
N PHE A 928 -21.48 30.37 -13.61
CA PHE A 928 -22.41 31.26 -12.92
C PHE A 928 -23.21 30.52 -11.83
N LYS A 929 -23.68 29.29 -12.09
CA LYS A 929 -24.38 28.47 -11.10
C LYS A 929 -23.51 28.14 -9.88
N LYS A 930 -22.21 27.86 -10.09
CA LYS A 930 -21.26 27.50 -9.03
C LYS A 930 -20.77 28.73 -8.24
N LYS A 931 -20.42 29.83 -8.93
CA LYS A 931 -19.77 31.01 -8.32
C LYS A 931 -20.73 32.17 -8.04
N GLY A 932 -21.95 32.14 -8.59
CA GLY A 932 -22.91 33.25 -8.56
C GLY A 932 -22.60 34.39 -9.55
N TYR A 933 -21.49 34.28 -10.29
CA TYR A 933 -21.07 35.22 -11.33
C TYR A 933 -20.15 34.52 -12.34
N LYS A 934 -20.10 35.03 -13.59
CA LYS A 934 -19.09 34.64 -14.59
C LYS A 934 -18.07 35.77 -14.71
N ALA A 935 -16.82 35.48 -14.36
CA ALA A 935 -15.71 36.41 -14.60
C ALA A 935 -15.58 36.69 -16.10
N ASN A 936 -15.12 37.89 -16.48
CA ASN A 936 -14.98 38.31 -17.89
C ASN A 936 -16.28 38.47 -18.68
N SER A 937 -17.44 38.50 -18.00
CA SER A 937 -18.73 38.77 -18.66
C SER A 937 -18.68 40.01 -19.56
N ARG A 938 -19.31 39.90 -20.74
CA ARG A 938 -19.35 40.97 -21.74
C ARG A 938 -19.82 42.30 -21.14
N GLY A 939 -19.11 43.38 -21.47
CA GLY A 939 -19.40 44.76 -21.01
C GLY A 939 -18.62 45.24 -19.78
N ASN A 940 -17.99 44.35 -19.01
CA ASN A 940 -17.26 44.72 -17.77
C ASN A 940 -15.73 44.88 -17.94
N PHE A 941 -15.15 44.42 -19.05
CA PHE A 941 -13.70 44.34 -19.27
C PHE A 941 -13.32 44.73 -20.71
N ILE A 942 -12.05 45.07 -20.95
CA ILE A 942 -11.55 45.38 -22.30
C ILE A 942 -11.50 44.09 -23.11
N GLN A 943 -12.43 43.93 -24.05
CA GLN A 943 -12.55 42.74 -24.88
C GLN A 943 -11.62 42.80 -26.10
N ALA A 944 -11.01 41.65 -26.39
CA ALA A 944 -10.31 41.40 -27.64
C ALA A 944 -10.60 39.94 -28.06
N PRO A 945 -10.53 39.63 -29.36
CA PRO A 945 -10.75 38.26 -29.83
C PRO A 945 -9.75 37.29 -29.20
N PHE A 946 -10.18 36.04 -29.02
CA PHE A 946 -9.27 34.96 -28.64
C PHE A 946 -8.19 34.76 -29.69
N THR A 947 -7.08 34.15 -29.29
CA THR A 947 -5.90 34.03 -30.16
C THR A 947 -5.48 32.57 -30.34
N THR A 948 -4.74 32.33 -31.43
CA THR A 948 -4.17 31.01 -31.73
C THR A 948 -2.70 30.96 -31.32
N LEU A 949 -2.15 29.75 -31.20
CA LEU A 949 -0.71 29.58 -30.92
C LEU A 949 0.16 30.23 -32.01
N GLU A 950 -0.27 30.16 -33.27
CA GLU A 950 0.42 30.76 -34.41
C GLU A 950 0.49 32.29 -34.29
N GLU A 951 -0.64 32.93 -33.96
CA GLU A 951 -0.68 34.37 -33.74
C GLU A 951 0.23 34.83 -32.60
N MET A 952 0.31 34.05 -31.52
CA MET A 952 1.21 34.33 -30.39
C MET A 952 2.67 34.38 -30.85
N PHE A 953 3.12 33.43 -31.66
CA PHE A 953 4.49 33.42 -32.18
C PHE A 953 4.80 34.60 -33.11
N VAL A 954 3.82 35.03 -33.91
CA VAL A 954 3.98 36.09 -34.91
C VAL A 954 3.94 37.48 -34.26
N LYS A 955 3.02 37.72 -33.32
CA LYS A 955 2.72 39.07 -32.81
C LYS A 955 3.50 39.46 -31.55
N LEU A 956 3.93 38.52 -30.70
CA LEU A 956 4.76 38.83 -29.52
C LEU A 956 6.24 39.02 -29.88
N ASP A 957 6.94 39.94 -29.21
CA ASP A 957 8.38 40.15 -29.40
C ASP A 957 9.16 38.86 -29.14
N GLN A 958 10.09 38.52 -30.05
CA GLN A 958 10.93 37.33 -30.02
C GLN A 958 11.85 37.24 -28.77
N ASN A 959 12.10 38.36 -28.09
CA ASN A 959 12.89 38.39 -26.86
C ASN A 959 12.19 37.74 -25.66
N VAL A 960 10.86 37.68 -25.67
CA VAL A 960 10.04 37.13 -24.57
C VAL A 960 10.01 35.60 -24.68
N GLY A 961 10.31 34.89 -23.58
CA GLY A 961 10.21 33.42 -23.56
C GLY A 961 8.76 32.95 -23.46
N PHE A 962 8.46 31.75 -23.97
CA PHE A 962 7.15 31.11 -23.82
C PHE A 962 7.21 29.94 -22.85
N ASN A 963 6.32 29.92 -21.86
CA ASN A 963 5.96 28.72 -21.12
C ASN A 963 4.64 28.21 -21.73
N ILE A 964 4.71 27.16 -22.54
CA ILE A 964 3.57 26.61 -23.26
C ILE A 964 3.00 25.48 -22.41
N GLU A 965 1.88 25.74 -21.74
CA GLU A 965 1.16 24.72 -20.98
C GLU A 965 0.26 23.92 -21.91
N LEU A 966 0.52 22.60 -22.02
CA LEU A 966 -0.35 21.70 -22.77
C LEU A 966 -1.49 21.26 -21.86
N LYS A 967 -2.66 21.86 -22.05
CA LYS A 967 -3.86 21.57 -21.28
C LYS A 967 -4.64 20.43 -21.92
N TYR A 968 -4.62 19.26 -21.27
CA TYR A 968 -5.30 18.06 -21.74
C TYR A 968 -6.13 17.46 -20.60
N PRO A 969 -7.44 17.22 -20.81
CA PRO A 969 -8.33 16.80 -19.74
C PRO A 969 -8.01 15.38 -19.26
N MET A 970 -7.92 15.20 -17.95
CA MET A 970 -7.95 13.89 -17.30
C MET A 970 -9.39 13.43 -17.09
N LEU A 971 -9.60 12.12 -16.89
CA LEU A 971 -10.95 11.56 -16.73
C LEU A 971 -11.74 12.23 -15.59
N HIS A 972 -11.11 12.39 -14.42
CA HIS A 972 -11.76 13.01 -13.26
C HIS A 972 -12.13 14.47 -13.50
N GLU A 973 -11.29 15.21 -14.22
CA GLU A 973 -11.56 16.61 -14.60
C GLU A 973 -12.74 16.66 -15.57
N SER A 974 -12.76 15.80 -16.60
CA SER A 974 -13.90 15.73 -17.52
C SER A 974 -15.20 15.42 -16.79
N GLU A 975 -15.20 14.49 -15.83
CA GLU A 975 -16.38 14.16 -15.01
C GLU A 975 -16.80 15.33 -14.11
N GLU A 976 -15.87 16.02 -13.44
CA GLU A 976 -16.16 17.21 -12.62
C GLU A 976 -16.67 18.39 -13.47
N GLN A 977 -16.22 18.46 -14.72
CA GLN A 977 -16.62 19.48 -15.69
C GLN A 977 -17.88 19.09 -16.47
N GLU A 978 -18.50 17.93 -16.21
CA GLU A 978 -19.65 17.39 -16.94
C GLU A 978 -19.41 17.32 -18.46
N MET A 979 -18.16 17.06 -18.85
CA MET A 979 -17.74 16.89 -20.22
C MET A 979 -17.83 15.43 -20.66
N ASP A 980 -17.86 15.22 -21.97
CA ASP A 980 -17.77 13.87 -22.53
C ASP A 980 -16.45 13.18 -22.11
N ALA A 981 -16.52 11.86 -21.87
CA ALA A 981 -15.36 11.04 -21.47
C ALA A 981 -14.41 10.69 -22.64
N TYR A 982 -14.36 11.50 -23.70
CA TYR A 982 -13.45 11.35 -24.82
C TYR A 982 -12.70 12.64 -25.11
N ALA A 983 -11.49 12.51 -25.66
CA ALA A 983 -10.67 13.66 -26.06
C ALA A 983 -9.90 13.35 -27.35
N VAL A 984 -9.19 14.34 -27.88
CA VAL A 984 -8.27 14.15 -29.01
C VAL A 984 -7.21 13.11 -28.64
N GLU A 985 -6.87 12.20 -29.56
CA GLU A 985 -5.87 11.17 -29.31
C GLU A 985 -4.52 11.80 -28.94
N LEU A 986 -3.89 11.31 -27.86
CA LEU A 986 -2.70 11.92 -27.23
C LEU A 986 -1.54 12.15 -28.20
N ASN A 987 -1.20 11.16 -29.05
CA ASN A 987 -0.11 11.32 -30.00
C ASN A 987 -0.42 12.42 -31.00
N SER A 988 -1.63 12.41 -31.59
CA SER A 988 -2.07 13.44 -32.52
C SER A 988 -2.14 14.82 -31.86
N PHE A 989 -2.52 14.91 -30.58
CA PHE A 989 -2.58 16.17 -29.84
C PHE A 989 -1.18 16.79 -29.74
N VAL A 990 -0.21 16.03 -29.25
CA VAL A 990 1.18 16.50 -29.08
C VAL A 990 1.85 16.77 -30.42
N ASP A 991 1.67 15.92 -31.43
CA ASP A 991 2.28 16.09 -32.76
C ASP A 991 1.83 17.37 -33.45
N THR A 992 0.55 17.72 -33.32
CA THR A 992 -0.03 18.94 -33.91
C THR A 992 0.58 20.20 -33.29
N ILE A 993 0.75 20.19 -31.96
CA ILE A 993 1.34 21.32 -31.23
C ILE A 993 2.84 21.41 -31.53
N LEU A 994 3.58 20.29 -31.49
CA LEU A 994 5.00 20.25 -31.79
C LEU A 994 5.31 20.73 -33.21
N ALA A 995 4.51 20.33 -34.21
CA ALA A 995 4.65 20.82 -35.58
C ALA A 995 4.58 22.36 -35.64
N LYS A 996 3.53 22.95 -35.07
CA LYS A 996 3.37 24.41 -35.01
C LYS A 996 4.49 25.10 -34.23
N VAL A 997 4.96 24.51 -33.12
CA VAL A 997 6.08 25.07 -32.36
C VAL A 997 7.35 25.07 -33.20
N TYR A 998 7.69 23.97 -33.89
CA TYR A 998 8.89 23.91 -34.72
C TYR A 998 8.82 24.76 -36.01
N ASP A 999 7.63 25.01 -36.53
CA ASP A 999 7.42 25.92 -37.66
C ASP A 999 7.73 27.38 -37.27
N PHE A 1000 7.31 27.81 -36.07
CA PHE A 1000 7.29 29.23 -35.69
C PHE A 1000 8.28 29.63 -34.57
N SER A 1001 8.92 28.68 -33.87
CA SER A 1001 9.79 28.95 -32.72
C SER A 1001 10.99 29.86 -33.03
N LYS A 1002 11.54 29.81 -34.24
CA LYS A 1002 12.75 30.57 -34.64
C LYS A 1002 13.86 30.49 -33.58
N LYS A 1003 14.25 31.62 -32.95
CA LYS A 1003 15.26 31.70 -31.86
C LYS A 1003 14.65 31.95 -30.47
N ARG A 1004 13.32 31.89 -30.34
CA ARG A 1004 12.62 32.14 -29.07
C ARG A 1004 12.95 31.06 -28.04
N LYS A 1005 13.04 31.44 -26.76
CA LYS A 1005 13.17 30.47 -25.65
C LYS A 1005 11.80 29.88 -25.34
N ILE A 1006 11.70 28.56 -25.33
CA ILE A 1006 10.45 27.83 -25.07
C ILE A 1006 10.67 26.83 -23.95
N ILE A 1007 9.66 26.68 -23.10
CA ILE A 1007 9.53 25.63 -22.09
C ILE A 1007 8.14 25.02 -22.27
N PHE A 1008 8.03 23.70 -22.16
CA PHE A 1008 6.74 23.03 -22.09
C PHE A 1008 6.38 22.71 -20.65
N SER A 1009 5.09 22.76 -20.36
CA SER A 1009 4.56 22.45 -19.04
C SER A 1009 3.23 21.70 -19.18
N SER A 1010 2.89 20.78 -18.26
CA SER A 1010 1.56 20.15 -18.21
C SER A 1010 1.27 19.52 -16.85
N PHE A 1011 0.01 19.57 -16.40
CA PHE A 1011 -0.50 18.78 -15.27
C PHE A 1011 -0.68 17.30 -15.61
N ASN A 1012 -0.82 16.98 -16.91
CA ASN A 1012 -1.04 15.61 -17.35
C ASN A 1012 0.32 14.88 -17.48
N PRO A 1013 0.57 13.83 -16.69
CA PRO A 1013 1.86 13.15 -16.74
C PRO A 1013 2.11 12.45 -18.08
N ASP A 1014 1.07 11.94 -18.76
CA ASP A 1014 1.23 11.29 -20.06
C ASP A 1014 1.68 12.29 -21.13
N ILE A 1015 1.15 13.52 -21.11
CA ILE A 1015 1.64 14.59 -21.99
C ILE A 1015 3.12 14.89 -21.75
N CYS A 1016 3.56 14.93 -20.49
CA CYS A 1016 4.98 15.13 -20.16
C CYS A 1016 5.86 13.98 -20.70
N LEU A 1017 5.38 12.74 -20.65
CA LEU A 1017 6.07 11.60 -21.25
C LEU A 1017 6.12 11.72 -22.78
N LEU A 1018 5.01 12.00 -23.44
CA LEU A 1018 4.98 12.18 -24.90
C LEU A 1018 5.97 13.27 -25.33
N LEU A 1019 6.00 14.41 -24.66
CA LEU A 1019 6.95 15.49 -24.96
C LEU A 1019 8.40 15.03 -24.76
N SER A 1020 8.71 14.29 -23.70
CA SER A 1020 10.07 13.77 -23.43
C SER A 1020 10.51 12.76 -24.48
N PHE A 1021 9.58 11.97 -25.02
CA PHE A 1021 9.88 10.96 -26.03
C PHE A 1021 9.76 11.46 -27.48
N LYS A 1022 9.14 12.62 -27.74
CA LYS A 1022 8.92 13.13 -29.10
C LYS A 1022 9.87 14.23 -29.52
N GLN A 1023 10.53 14.92 -28.59
CA GLN A 1023 11.44 16.01 -28.94
C GLN A 1023 12.74 16.03 -28.10
N PRO A 1024 13.88 16.48 -28.68
CA PRO A 1024 15.19 16.37 -28.03
C PRO A 1024 15.63 17.58 -27.18
N SER A 1025 15.08 18.78 -27.41
CA SER A 1025 15.78 20.05 -27.10
C SER A 1025 15.00 21.06 -26.25
N ILE A 1026 13.68 20.94 -26.13
CA ILE A 1026 12.84 21.88 -25.38
C ILE A 1026 12.67 21.34 -23.95
N PRO A 1027 12.98 22.11 -22.89
CA PRO A 1027 12.78 21.66 -21.52
C PRO A 1027 11.31 21.43 -21.19
N ILE A 1028 11.06 20.46 -20.30
CA ILE A 1028 9.71 20.08 -19.85
C ILE A 1028 9.64 20.20 -18.34
N LEU A 1029 8.62 20.91 -17.84
CA LEU A 1029 8.27 21.04 -16.44
C LEU A 1029 6.96 20.28 -16.16
N PHE A 1030 6.94 19.48 -15.09
CA PHE A 1030 5.73 18.78 -14.67
C PHE A 1030 4.97 19.60 -13.62
N LEU A 1031 3.68 19.87 -13.85
CA LEU A 1031 2.84 20.63 -12.92
C LEU A 1031 2.17 19.70 -11.92
N THR A 1032 2.09 20.12 -10.67
CA THR A 1032 1.41 19.40 -9.60
C THR A 1032 0.82 20.37 -8.58
N ASP A 1033 -0.42 20.10 -8.16
CA ASP A 1033 -1.02 20.78 -7.01
C ASP A 1033 -0.41 20.32 -5.67
N ALA A 1034 0.50 19.34 -5.68
CA ALA A 1034 1.21 18.83 -4.51
C ALA A 1034 0.29 18.42 -3.35
N GLY A 1035 -0.93 17.95 -3.66
CA GLY A 1035 -1.91 17.45 -2.69
C GLY A 1035 -2.93 18.47 -2.18
N ILE A 1036 -2.88 19.73 -2.62
CA ILE A 1036 -3.89 20.74 -2.23
C ILE A 1036 -5.26 20.44 -2.87
N SER A 1037 -5.25 20.04 -4.13
CA SER A 1037 -6.46 19.70 -4.87
C SER A 1037 -6.63 18.19 -4.94
N LYS A 1038 -7.88 17.74 -5.10
CA LYS A 1038 -8.15 16.32 -5.35
C LYS A 1038 -7.71 15.97 -6.77
N VAL A 1039 -6.59 15.26 -6.88
CA VAL A 1039 -6.08 14.78 -8.16
C VAL A 1039 -6.45 13.30 -8.34
N GLY A 1040 -6.94 12.95 -9.52
CA GLY A 1040 -7.26 11.55 -9.84
C GLY A 1040 -6.03 10.67 -10.08
N ASP A 1041 -4.95 11.21 -10.67
CA ASP A 1041 -3.75 10.44 -11.03
C ASP A 1041 -2.74 10.35 -9.87
N ILE A 1042 -2.38 9.13 -9.48
CA ILE A 1042 -1.42 8.86 -8.41
C ILE A 1042 -0.05 9.54 -8.62
N ARG A 1043 0.41 9.73 -9.85
CA ARG A 1043 1.71 10.36 -10.16
C ARG A 1043 1.75 11.85 -9.83
N ALA A 1044 0.57 12.48 -9.77
CA ALA A 1044 0.39 13.90 -9.49
C ALA A 1044 -0.17 14.17 -8.09
N SER A 1045 -0.42 13.12 -7.29
CA SER A 1045 -1.08 13.17 -5.98
C SER A 1045 -0.34 13.98 -4.92
N SER A 1046 0.99 14.04 -4.99
CA SER A 1046 1.82 14.70 -3.98
C SER A 1046 3.12 15.23 -4.57
N LEU A 1047 3.78 16.11 -3.82
CA LEU A 1047 5.11 16.60 -4.17
C LEU A 1047 6.13 15.45 -4.25
N GLN A 1048 6.04 14.45 -3.36
CA GLN A 1048 6.89 13.26 -3.39
C GLN A 1048 6.78 12.49 -4.71
N GLU A 1049 5.56 12.19 -5.15
CA GLU A 1049 5.34 11.45 -6.40
C GLU A 1049 5.73 12.28 -7.62
N ALA A 1050 5.50 13.59 -7.60
CA ALA A 1050 5.93 14.48 -8.66
C ALA A 1050 7.46 14.54 -8.81
N ILE A 1051 8.21 14.62 -7.69
CA ILE A 1051 9.68 14.55 -7.69
C ILE A 1051 10.15 13.21 -8.27
N ARG A 1052 9.55 12.10 -7.84
CA ARG A 1052 9.87 10.75 -8.34
C ARG A 1052 9.65 10.65 -9.84
N PHE A 1053 8.47 11.09 -10.31
CA PHE A 1053 8.10 11.09 -11.71
C PHE A 1053 9.06 11.93 -12.57
N ALA A 1054 9.30 13.19 -12.19
CA ALA A 1054 10.16 14.10 -12.94
C ALA A 1054 11.63 13.62 -12.99
N SER A 1055 12.16 13.12 -11.87
CA SER A 1055 13.52 12.58 -11.80
C SER A 1055 13.67 11.33 -12.68
N ARG A 1056 12.71 10.40 -12.59
CA ARG A 1056 12.70 9.12 -13.34
C ARG A 1056 12.75 9.33 -14.85
N TRP A 1057 11.97 10.28 -15.35
CA TRP A 1057 11.84 10.57 -16.79
C TRP A 1057 12.80 11.65 -17.28
N ASN A 1058 13.74 12.09 -16.43
CA ASN A 1058 14.74 13.10 -16.74
C ASN A 1058 14.12 14.42 -17.22
N LEU A 1059 13.01 14.83 -16.62
CA LEU A 1059 12.42 16.15 -16.86
C LEU A 1059 13.34 17.23 -16.26
N LEU A 1060 13.14 18.48 -16.70
CA LEU A 1060 13.91 19.61 -16.20
C LEU A 1060 13.61 19.86 -14.72
N GLY A 1061 12.33 19.82 -14.36
CA GLY A 1061 11.87 20.18 -13.03
C GLY A 1061 10.37 20.04 -12.85
N ILE A 1062 9.89 20.59 -11.74
CA ILE A 1062 8.49 20.59 -11.35
C ILE A 1062 8.00 22.01 -11.10
N VAL A 1063 6.71 22.22 -11.36
CA VAL A 1063 5.95 23.42 -11.04
C VAL A 1063 4.93 23.01 -9.99
N SER A 1064 5.14 23.44 -8.75
CA SER A 1064 4.30 23.05 -7.61
C SER A 1064 3.46 24.24 -7.13
N ALA A 1065 2.27 23.98 -6.61
CA ALA A 1065 1.52 25.03 -5.94
C ALA A 1065 2.35 25.63 -4.78
N ALA A 1066 2.25 26.95 -4.59
CA ALA A 1066 3.11 27.69 -3.66
C ALA A 1066 2.81 27.40 -2.18
N GLU A 1067 1.64 26.87 -1.85
CA GLU A 1067 1.16 26.67 -0.48
C GLU A 1067 1.99 25.65 0.32
N PRO A 1068 2.23 24.40 -0.15
CA PRO A 1068 3.15 23.47 0.49
C PRO A 1068 4.55 24.04 0.68
N LEU A 1069 5.04 24.81 -0.31
CA LEU A 1069 6.37 25.42 -0.25
C LEU A 1069 6.43 26.61 0.72
N CYS A 1070 5.33 27.33 0.94
CA CYS A 1070 5.26 28.41 1.92
C CYS A 1070 5.02 27.88 3.34
N ASN A 1071 4.21 26.83 3.49
CA ASN A 1071 3.96 26.14 4.75
C ASN A 1071 5.25 25.45 5.23
N SER A 1072 5.95 24.75 4.33
CA SER A 1072 7.22 24.07 4.61
C SER A 1072 8.33 24.48 3.62
N PRO A 1073 9.03 25.62 3.84
CA PRO A 1073 10.04 26.15 2.91
C PRO A 1073 11.16 25.19 2.52
N ARG A 1074 11.55 24.27 3.43
CA ARG A 1074 12.60 23.29 3.17
C ARG A 1074 12.27 22.35 2.01
N LEU A 1075 11.00 22.18 1.65
CA LEU A 1075 10.59 21.39 0.49
C LEU A 1075 11.18 21.91 -0.82
N VAL A 1076 11.42 23.22 -0.96
CA VAL A 1076 12.12 23.80 -2.12
C VAL A 1076 13.51 23.17 -2.26
N ARG A 1077 14.25 23.10 -1.15
CA ARG A 1077 15.58 22.50 -1.11
C ARG A 1077 15.54 21.01 -1.43
N VAL A 1078 14.53 20.29 -0.98
CA VAL A 1078 14.35 18.85 -1.29
C VAL A 1078 14.21 18.62 -2.80
N VAL A 1079 13.44 19.45 -3.50
CA VAL A 1079 13.32 19.39 -4.97
C VAL A 1079 14.68 19.65 -5.63
N LYS A 1080 15.38 20.70 -5.18
CA LYS A 1080 16.68 21.11 -5.71
C LYS A 1080 17.76 20.05 -5.48
N GLU A 1081 17.79 19.40 -4.32
CA GLU A 1081 18.73 18.32 -3.98
C GLU A 1081 18.53 17.07 -4.86
N ASN A 1082 17.33 16.87 -5.43
CA ASN A 1082 17.08 15.86 -6.46
C ASN A 1082 17.52 16.28 -7.87
N GLY A 1083 18.18 17.45 -8.01
CA GLY A 1083 18.65 17.96 -9.29
C GLY A 1083 17.52 18.38 -10.23
N LEU A 1084 16.40 18.86 -9.66
CA LEU A 1084 15.25 19.36 -10.40
C LEU A 1084 15.15 20.88 -10.25
N VAL A 1085 14.70 21.54 -11.31
CA VAL A 1085 14.26 22.94 -11.23
C VAL A 1085 12.98 23.00 -10.40
N CYS A 1086 12.92 23.92 -9.44
CA CYS A 1086 11.74 24.13 -8.61
C CYS A 1086 11.08 25.46 -8.99
N VAL A 1087 9.84 25.38 -9.48
CA VAL A 1087 9.01 26.53 -9.82
C VAL A 1087 7.74 26.48 -8.98
N SER A 1088 7.23 27.63 -8.55
CA SER A 1088 5.94 27.70 -7.86
C SER A 1088 4.89 28.51 -8.61
N TYR A 1089 3.61 28.21 -8.40
CA TYR A 1089 2.47 28.99 -8.88
C TYR A 1089 1.39 29.15 -7.80
N GLY A 1090 0.43 30.04 -8.04
CA GLY A 1090 -0.74 30.24 -7.17
C GLY A 1090 -0.77 31.61 -6.51
N ALA A 1091 -1.85 31.86 -5.76
CA ALA A 1091 -2.15 33.21 -5.25
C ALA A 1091 -1.10 33.75 -4.27
N LEU A 1092 -0.44 32.88 -3.49
CA LEU A 1092 0.61 33.26 -2.54
C LEU A 1092 1.82 33.89 -3.23
N ASN A 1093 2.06 33.59 -4.52
CA ASN A 1093 3.13 34.22 -5.28
C ASN A 1093 2.85 35.69 -5.65
N ASN A 1094 1.63 36.20 -5.42
CA ASN A 1094 1.32 37.62 -5.55
C ASN A 1094 1.69 38.45 -4.29
N ASP A 1095 2.24 37.79 -3.26
CA ASP A 1095 2.86 38.41 -2.10
C ASP A 1095 4.39 38.34 -2.18
N ALA A 1096 5.05 39.49 -2.03
CA ALA A 1096 6.50 39.57 -2.11
C ALA A 1096 7.18 38.89 -0.90
N GLU A 1097 6.56 38.89 0.28
CA GLU A 1097 7.14 38.26 1.48
C GLU A 1097 7.20 36.74 1.34
N LYS A 1098 6.09 36.12 0.92
CA LYS A 1098 6.00 34.68 0.64
C LYS A 1098 6.94 34.25 -0.48
N VAL A 1099 7.08 35.06 -1.54
CA VAL A 1099 8.08 34.80 -2.59
C VAL A 1099 9.50 34.88 -2.03
N ASN A 1100 9.81 35.87 -1.19
CA ASN A 1100 11.14 35.99 -0.58
C ASN A 1100 11.49 34.81 0.33
N GLN A 1101 10.52 34.22 1.04
CA GLN A 1101 10.71 32.99 1.81
C GLN A 1101 11.16 31.83 0.92
N GLN A 1102 10.50 31.64 -0.23
CA GLN A 1102 10.87 30.61 -1.21
C GLN A 1102 12.24 30.88 -1.87
N VAL A 1103 12.55 32.15 -2.16
CA VAL A 1103 13.85 32.57 -2.72
C VAL A 1103 15.00 32.27 -1.78
N LYS A 1104 14.80 32.43 -0.46
CA LYS A 1104 15.83 32.10 0.54
C LYS A 1104 16.24 30.62 0.50
N GLU A 1105 15.31 29.74 0.18
CA GLU A 1105 15.53 28.29 0.06
C GLU A 1105 16.00 27.87 -1.36
N GLY A 1106 16.13 28.82 -2.29
CA GLY A 1106 16.74 28.59 -3.60
C GLY A 1106 15.76 28.26 -4.74
N ILE A 1107 14.53 28.78 -4.70
CA ILE A 1107 13.56 28.61 -5.79
C ILE A 1107 14.06 29.22 -7.11
N ASP A 1108 13.86 28.51 -8.23
CA ASP A 1108 14.40 28.90 -9.54
C ASP A 1108 13.50 29.90 -10.26
N ALA A 1109 12.18 29.73 -10.18
CA ALA A 1109 11.21 30.64 -10.78
C ALA A 1109 9.90 30.70 -10.01
N VAL A 1110 9.18 31.81 -10.15
CA VAL A 1110 7.82 31.99 -9.61
C VAL A 1110 6.89 32.46 -10.72
N ILE A 1111 5.74 31.79 -10.85
CA ILE A 1111 4.64 32.18 -11.72
C ILE A 1111 3.76 33.14 -10.93
N VAL A 1112 3.57 34.35 -11.46
CA VAL A 1112 2.92 35.48 -10.76
C VAL A 1112 1.92 36.17 -11.68
N ASP A 1113 0.83 36.66 -11.09
CA ASP A 1113 -0.11 37.54 -11.78
C ASP A 1113 0.37 39.00 -11.72
N SER A 1114 0.88 39.41 -10.55
CA SER A 1114 1.33 40.78 -10.27
C SER A 1114 2.82 40.98 -10.56
N VAL A 1115 3.21 40.85 -11.83
CA VAL A 1115 4.62 40.89 -12.30
C VAL A 1115 5.40 42.08 -11.75
N LEU A 1116 4.84 43.29 -11.83
CA LEU A 1116 5.51 44.51 -11.40
C LEU A 1116 5.78 44.53 -9.88
N LYS A 1117 4.79 44.14 -9.08
CA LYS A 1117 4.86 44.13 -7.61
C LYS A 1117 5.98 43.21 -7.13
N ILE A 1118 6.02 42.00 -7.65
CA ILE A 1118 7.01 40.99 -7.25
C ILE A 1118 8.40 41.35 -7.74
N ARG A 1119 8.53 41.84 -8.98
CA ARG A 1119 9.82 42.31 -9.51
C ARG A 1119 10.42 43.43 -8.66
N GLN A 1120 9.61 44.40 -8.23
CA GLN A 1120 10.06 45.46 -7.32
C GLN A 1120 10.47 44.90 -5.95
N GLY A 1121 9.70 43.95 -5.40
CA GLY A 1121 10.02 43.27 -4.13
C GLY A 1121 11.36 42.54 -4.17
N LEU A 1122 11.61 41.75 -5.21
CA LEU A 1122 12.87 41.02 -5.43
C LEU A 1122 14.06 41.97 -5.57
N THR A 1123 13.88 43.09 -6.27
CA THR A 1123 14.94 44.08 -6.53
C THR A 1123 15.30 44.91 -5.28
N LYS A 1124 14.34 45.15 -4.37
CA LYS A 1124 14.57 45.89 -3.13
C LYS A 1124 15.50 45.11 -2.17
N ASN A 1125 15.31 43.80 -2.04
CA ASN A 1125 16.16 42.95 -1.19
C ASN A 1125 17.57 42.73 -1.74
N THR A 1126 17.76 42.78 -3.06
CA THR A 1126 19.12 42.69 -3.64
C THR A 1126 19.97 43.91 -3.27
N LYS A 1127 19.35 45.08 -3.08
CA LYS A 1127 20.05 46.32 -2.67
C LYS A 1127 20.37 46.39 -1.18
N SER A 1128 19.57 45.77 -0.31
CA SER A 1128 19.86 45.70 1.14
C SER A 1128 20.99 44.72 1.47
N ASN A 1129 21.18 43.65 0.69
CA ASN A 1129 22.31 42.73 0.87
C ASN A 1129 23.64 43.23 0.28
N GLN A 1130 23.64 44.29 -0.53
CA GLN A 1130 24.86 44.91 -1.07
C GLN A 1130 25.39 46.08 -0.22
N THR A 1131 24.72 46.45 0.88
CA THR A 1131 25.11 47.62 1.70
C THR A 1131 26.03 47.30 2.89
N THR A 1132 26.59 46.08 2.96
CA THR A 1132 27.61 45.69 3.94
C THR A 1132 29.02 45.53 3.34
N GLU A 1133 29.35 46.25 2.27
CA GLU A 1133 30.74 46.53 1.92
C GLU A 1133 31.08 48.00 2.25
N LEU A 1134 32.12 48.17 3.05
CA LEU A 1134 32.63 49.44 3.58
C LEU A 1134 32.79 50.51 2.47
N PRO A 1135 32.49 51.79 2.75
CA PRO A 1135 32.63 52.84 1.75
C PRO A 1135 34.12 53.12 1.49
N VAL A 1136 34.60 52.75 0.30
CA VAL A 1136 35.87 53.26 -0.24
C VAL A 1136 35.64 54.72 -0.63
N GLN A 1137 36.35 55.63 0.05
CA GLN A 1137 36.32 57.06 -0.19
C GLN A 1137 36.65 57.43 -1.65
N PRO A 1138 35.93 58.37 -2.28
CA PRO A 1138 36.32 58.92 -3.56
C PRO A 1138 37.41 59.99 -3.35
N LYS A 1139 38.60 59.79 -3.93
CA LYS A 1139 39.61 60.84 -4.07
C LYS A 1139 39.12 61.90 -5.06
N VAL A 1140 38.84 63.09 -4.54
CA VAL A 1140 38.62 64.31 -5.31
C VAL A 1140 39.96 64.77 -5.90
N VAL A 1141 40.04 64.86 -7.23
CA VAL A 1141 41.05 65.65 -7.94
C VAL A 1141 40.32 66.81 -8.61
N LEU A 1142 40.44 67.99 -8.02
CA LEU A 1142 40.11 69.27 -8.63
C LEU A 1142 41.40 69.86 -9.19
N MET A 1143 41.50 69.99 -10.51
CA MET A 1143 42.39 70.95 -11.15
C MET A 1143 41.54 71.95 -11.93
N SER A 1144 41.55 73.18 -11.44
CA SER A 1144 41.03 74.39 -12.05
C SER A 1144 41.90 74.82 -13.24
N GLY A 1145 41.27 75.16 -14.35
CA GLY A 1145 41.92 75.79 -15.50
C GLY A 1145 40.89 76.50 -16.36
N VAL A 1146 40.53 77.72 -15.96
CA VAL A 1146 39.76 78.67 -16.76
C VAL A 1146 40.62 79.13 -17.93
N ASN A 1147 40.06 79.21 -19.13
CA ASN A 1147 40.50 80.17 -20.14
C ASN A 1147 39.30 80.65 -20.93
N GLY A 1148 39.03 81.95 -20.81
CA GLY A 1148 38.09 82.69 -21.62
C GLY A 1148 38.75 83.97 -22.13
N ILE A 1149 38.81 84.06 -23.46
CA ILE A 1149 38.82 85.27 -24.31
C ILE A 1149 40.16 85.97 -24.56
N GLY A 1150 40.50 86.07 -25.85
CA GLY A 1150 41.32 87.14 -26.41
C GLY A 1150 41.77 86.92 -27.86
N GLY A 1151 41.01 87.47 -28.83
CA GLY A 1151 41.57 88.09 -30.03
C GLY A 1151 41.65 87.29 -31.35
N SER A 1152 41.09 87.93 -32.40
CA SER A 1152 41.05 87.67 -33.86
C SER A 1152 40.26 86.48 -34.38
#